data_AF-A0A9P7QXR7-F1
#
_entry.id   AF-A0A9P7QXR7-F1
#
_cell.length_a   1.000
_cell.length_b   1.000
_cell.length_c   1.000
_cell.angle_alpha   90.00
_cell.angle_beta   90.00
_cell.angle_gamma   90.00
#
_symmetry.space_group_name_H-M   'P 1'
#
loop_
_entity.id
_entity.type
_entity.pdbx_description
1 polymer ?
#
loop_
_entity_poly.entity_id
_entity_poly.type
_entity_poly.pdbx_seq_one_letter_code
_entity_poly.pdbx_strand_id
1 'polypeptide(L)'
;MQEPQNPATPADDPTSEYGDDHSEHSSLASLRSSILEHQAENGRTYHSMSSGKYSFPNDEPENDRLDLQHRIWLLQLEEQLALCPAHRTAKRVLDMGTGTGIWAIDFADKFLHAEVIGVDLSPIQPEWAPPNCVFEVDDLEKPWTWTEPFDFIYCRSMDGAFANKERMIRKIYNGLTPGGHLEVAGLELPPGCDDDSVPKDSDLWKWHELLQEAATKIGRPLESLAHNKADLEDAGFINIVRKDYKLPLNTWPADPHLKNLGKWQFVNLNLGLEGLSLALLTRVLEWSREEVLALCAGVRRDLKDKRMHAYWKIHVVYAQKPEDASDSEQSQEARKVKCDETKPKCMRCTSSGRQCAGYEPTLEHGLSWYRPQQLTAHDQREGRAFQFFSHMVGPVLSGPMDTYFWTHLVVQFSHFEPAVRHAVLAISSLYEDFHDGARVTRQKPGNDFALSHYSAAIQRIKSAQDEQLVLLVCILFICIEYLQGDVEAALRHCKHGIMILNRVGCSSWAHDYLMPIFRRLSFASFFLGIKPSADAAVPGLLGFEVPIPDKIESLGEAQSAIDDLMIHAIRFVSGEPTAFDRQDLETRLGQFHEKLTEFDDSLPQTESAAKVAICSMLMRFEMAKIQIDTIGGKTETRFDKHVEGFRRTIELARRASYLRKTYPDDRPHASFTFESGFLSPMSFVSNKCRDLKLRLEALEFMVELAAPKEGFTDVGTLYRIGRRSIEVEHGISLIDGTIEKDPGALAKFSFPPEENRMFAAPIDHELYVIKNEDGTTTYRRNVSFLSRNAEGTVSSRQEYITDQISGMVSQNVPCMRCAKSM
;
A
#
# COMPACT_ATOMS: atom_id res chain seq x y z
N MET A 1 -40.81 -54.03 -11.28
CA MET A 1 -42.14 -54.11 -10.63
C MET A 1 -42.21 -53.03 -9.59
N GLN A 2 -43.33 -52.32 -9.56
CA GLN A 2 -43.63 -51.16 -8.71
C GLN A 2 -43.75 -51.49 -7.21
N GLU A 3 -43.49 -50.44 -6.42
CA GLU A 3 -44.10 -50.05 -5.12
C GLU A 3 -43.72 -50.84 -3.84
N PRO A 4 -43.70 -50.21 -2.63
CA PRO A 4 -44.74 -49.28 -2.13
C PRO A 4 -44.34 -48.04 -1.29
N GLN A 5 -45.40 -47.30 -0.95
CA GLN A 5 -45.55 -46.02 -0.25
C GLN A 5 -45.52 -46.09 1.31
N ASN A 6 -45.15 -44.94 1.92
CA ASN A 6 -45.65 -44.28 3.17
C ASN A 6 -45.42 -44.90 4.57
N PRO A 7 -45.33 -44.09 5.69
CA PRO A 7 -46.07 -42.82 5.93
C PRO A 7 -45.33 -41.63 6.62
N ALA A 8 -46.04 -40.48 6.56
CA ALA A 8 -45.87 -39.20 7.29
C ALA A 8 -46.20 -39.35 8.81
N THR A 9 -46.02 -38.43 9.77
CA THR A 9 -45.97 -36.95 10.00
C THR A 9 -45.39 -36.73 11.45
N PRO A 10 -45.32 -35.55 12.14
CA PRO A 10 -45.71 -34.16 11.82
C PRO A 10 -44.70 -33.04 12.21
N ALA A 11 -44.90 -31.83 11.67
CA ALA A 11 -44.79 -30.57 12.42
C ALA A 11 -45.47 -29.42 11.62
N ASP A 12 -46.69 -29.04 12.03
CA ASP A 12 -47.26 -27.69 11.88
C ASP A 12 -46.45 -26.75 12.82
N ASP A 13 -46.25 -25.44 12.66
CA ASP A 13 -46.68 -24.30 11.82
C ASP A 13 -45.73 -23.11 12.28
N PRO A 14 -45.75 -21.86 11.77
CA PRO A 14 -46.47 -21.32 10.63
C PRO A 14 -45.61 -20.47 9.66
N THR A 15 -46.12 -20.36 8.44
CA THR A 15 -45.67 -19.47 7.37
C THR A 15 -45.97 -18.00 7.67
N SER A 16 -44.97 -17.14 7.57
CA SER A 16 -45.16 -15.71 7.31
C SER A 16 -44.76 -15.41 5.87
N GLU A 17 -45.74 -15.00 5.08
CA GLU A 17 -45.58 -14.46 3.73
C GLU A 17 -44.60 -13.27 3.75
N TYR A 18 -43.49 -13.38 3.02
CA TYR A 18 -42.81 -12.24 2.45
C TYR A 18 -42.81 -12.45 0.93
N GLY A 19 -43.47 -11.54 0.24
CA GLY A 19 -43.58 -11.50 -1.21
C GLY A 19 -42.20 -11.48 -1.87
N ASP A 20 -42.11 -12.25 -2.93
CA ASP A 20 -40.94 -12.41 -3.78
C ASP A 20 -40.69 -11.13 -4.60
N ASP A 21 -39.70 -10.33 -4.19
CA ASP A 21 -39.26 -9.09 -4.85
C ASP A 21 -38.05 -9.33 -5.77
N HIS A 22 -37.90 -10.55 -6.31
CA HIS A 22 -36.76 -10.94 -7.14
C HIS A 22 -36.80 -10.43 -8.61
N SER A 23 -37.79 -9.62 -9.00
CA SER A 23 -37.90 -9.14 -10.39
C SER A 23 -37.16 -7.82 -10.69
N GLU A 24 -37.00 -6.92 -9.71
CA GLU A 24 -36.28 -5.64 -9.90
C GLU A 24 -34.74 -5.78 -9.79
N HIS A 25 -34.25 -6.74 -9.01
CA HIS A 25 -32.81 -6.98 -8.88
C HIS A 25 -32.16 -7.55 -10.15
N SER A 26 -32.91 -8.32 -10.94
CA SER A 26 -32.45 -8.91 -12.20
C SER A 26 -32.33 -7.87 -13.33
N SER A 27 -33.27 -6.93 -13.41
CA SER A 27 -33.25 -5.83 -14.40
C SER A 27 -32.17 -4.79 -14.07
N LEU A 28 -31.97 -4.47 -12.78
CA LEU A 28 -30.86 -3.62 -12.35
C LEU A 28 -29.50 -4.30 -12.56
N ALA A 29 -29.39 -5.62 -12.43
CA ALA A 29 -28.17 -6.36 -12.69
C ALA A 29 -27.79 -6.40 -14.19
N SER A 30 -28.76 -6.54 -15.09
CA SER A 30 -28.50 -6.49 -16.55
C SER A 30 -28.20 -5.08 -17.08
N LEU A 31 -28.76 -4.04 -16.46
CA LEU A 31 -28.37 -2.64 -16.67
C LEU A 31 -26.97 -2.34 -16.10
N ARG A 32 -26.56 -2.99 -14.99
CA ARG A 32 -25.21 -2.86 -14.42
C ARG A 32 -24.13 -3.47 -15.29
N SER A 33 -24.38 -4.63 -15.91
CA SER A 33 -23.41 -5.26 -16.81
C SER A 33 -23.18 -4.42 -18.08
N SER A 34 -24.23 -3.83 -18.65
CA SER A 34 -24.12 -3.02 -19.87
C SER A 34 -23.40 -1.68 -19.68
N ILE A 35 -23.43 -1.10 -18.48
CA ILE A 35 -22.67 0.14 -18.13
C ILE A 35 -21.17 -0.14 -18.01
N LEU A 36 -20.79 -1.35 -17.58
CA LEU A 36 -19.41 -1.81 -17.45
C LEU A 36 -18.83 -2.40 -18.73
N GLU A 37 -19.67 -2.65 -19.74
CA GLU A 37 -19.22 -3.21 -21.01
C GLU A 37 -18.36 -2.20 -21.78
N HIS A 38 -17.21 -2.65 -22.25
CA HIS A 38 -16.32 -1.86 -23.09
C HIS A 38 -16.44 -2.27 -24.56
N GLN A 39 -16.29 -1.29 -25.47
CA GLN A 39 -16.24 -1.53 -26.91
C GLN A 39 -14.79 -1.73 -27.34
N ALA A 40 -14.42 -2.95 -27.71
CA ALA A 40 -13.11 -3.25 -28.25
C ALA A 40 -13.00 -2.79 -29.71
N GLU A 41 -11.96 -2.01 -30.02
CA GLU A 41 -11.66 -1.56 -31.39
C GLU A 41 -10.15 -1.39 -31.57
N ASN A 42 -9.59 -1.93 -32.66
CA ASN A 42 -8.17 -1.79 -33.03
C ASN A 42 -7.17 -2.22 -31.93
N GLY A 43 -7.59 -3.10 -31.02
CA GLY A 43 -6.78 -3.58 -29.89
C GLY A 43 -6.82 -2.67 -28.66
N ARG A 44 -7.75 -1.71 -28.59
CA ARG A 44 -8.02 -0.84 -27.44
C ARG A 44 -9.48 -0.96 -27.00
N THR A 45 -9.81 -0.48 -25.81
CA THR A 45 -11.20 -0.41 -25.34
C THR A 45 -11.71 1.03 -25.24
N TYR A 46 -13.01 1.21 -25.51
CA TYR A 46 -13.69 2.51 -25.46
C TYR A 46 -15.07 2.38 -24.76
N HIS A 47 -15.63 3.51 -24.37
CA HIS A 47 -16.94 3.59 -23.73
C HIS A 47 -18.10 3.10 -24.64
N SER A 48 -19.03 2.31 -24.09
CA SER A 48 -20.12 1.64 -24.82
C SER A 48 -21.44 2.42 -24.91
N MET A 49 -21.86 3.08 -23.83
CA MET A 49 -23.21 3.67 -23.70
C MET A 49 -23.40 4.93 -24.56
N SER A 50 -22.30 5.59 -24.94
CA SER A 50 -22.25 6.71 -25.89
C SER A 50 -21.26 6.45 -27.02
N SER A 51 -21.33 5.25 -27.61
CA SER A 51 -20.47 4.83 -28.72
C SER A 51 -20.32 5.94 -29.78
N GLY A 52 -19.07 6.34 -30.03
CA GLY A 52 -18.70 7.36 -31.01
C GLY A 52 -18.62 8.81 -30.48
N LYS A 53 -19.03 9.11 -29.24
CA LYS A 53 -18.93 10.49 -28.70
C LYS A 53 -17.53 10.85 -28.17
N TYR A 54 -16.84 9.94 -27.50
CA TYR A 54 -15.50 10.18 -26.97
C TYR A 54 -14.49 9.31 -27.70
N SER A 55 -13.37 9.91 -28.12
CA SER A 55 -12.43 9.30 -29.05
C SER A 55 -11.19 8.72 -28.39
N PHE A 56 -11.06 8.79 -27.07
CA PHE A 56 -9.90 8.26 -26.34
C PHE A 56 -10.24 6.97 -25.60
N PRO A 57 -9.29 6.03 -25.49
CA PRO A 57 -9.53 4.72 -24.89
C PRO A 57 -9.70 4.79 -23.37
N ASN A 58 -10.10 3.67 -22.77
CA ASN A 58 -10.34 3.54 -21.33
C ASN A 58 -9.75 2.26 -20.73
N ASP A 59 -8.73 1.69 -21.39
CA ASP A 59 -7.99 0.51 -20.96
C ASP A 59 -6.80 0.87 -20.05
N GLU A 60 -6.24 -0.15 -19.39
CA GLU A 60 -5.11 -0.03 -18.46
C GLU A 60 -3.92 0.78 -19.02
N PRO A 61 -3.46 0.61 -20.27
CA PRO A 61 -2.36 1.43 -20.78
C PRO A 61 -2.70 2.93 -20.89
N GLU A 62 -3.98 3.28 -21.06
CA GLU A 62 -4.40 4.67 -21.03
C GLU A 62 -4.50 5.20 -19.59
N ASN A 63 -4.95 4.38 -18.64
CA ASN A 63 -4.98 4.74 -17.22
C ASN A 63 -3.57 5.07 -16.71
N ASP A 64 -2.57 4.23 -17.01
CA ASP A 64 -1.16 4.48 -16.67
C ASP A 64 -0.66 5.82 -17.27
N ARG A 65 -1.09 6.12 -18.50
CA ARG A 65 -0.75 7.37 -19.18
C ARG A 65 -1.41 8.58 -18.49
N LEU A 66 -2.66 8.46 -18.06
CA LEU A 66 -3.39 9.53 -17.36
C LEU A 66 -2.77 9.84 -16.00
N ASP A 67 -2.35 8.81 -15.24
CA ASP A 67 -1.67 8.98 -13.96
C ASP A 67 -0.29 9.64 -14.13
N LEU A 68 0.44 9.25 -15.18
CA LEU A 68 1.67 9.91 -15.56
C LEU A 68 1.44 11.38 -15.95
N GLN A 69 0.35 11.67 -16.66
CA GLN A 69 -0.05 13.03 -17.02
C GLN A 69 -0.39 13.85 -15.76
N HIS A 70 -1.03 13.25 -14.77
CA HIS A 70 -1.26 13.90 -13.48
C HIS A 70 0.05 14.33 -12.80
N ARG A 71 1.08 13.46 -12.78
CA ARG A 71 2.40 13.82 -12.25
C ARG A 71 3.04 14.99 -13.01
N ILE A 72 2.90 15.03 -14.33
CA ILE A 72 3.40 16.15 -15.16
C ILE A 72 2.72 17.47 -14.75
N TRP A 73 1.40 17.44 -14.53
CA TRP A 73 0.68 18.62 -14.04
C TRP A 73 1.16 19.08 -12.66
N LEU A 74 1.38 18.17 -11.71
CA LEU A 74 1.94 18.52 -10.40
C LEU A 74 3.32 19.16 -10.55
N LEU A 75 4.20 18.59 -11.38
CA LEU A 75 5.51 19.19 -11.64
C LEU A 75 5.39 20.60 -12.26
N GLN A 76 4.52 20.77 -13.26
CA GLN A 76 4.31 22.03 -13.97
C GLN A 76 3.73 23.12 -13.06
N LEU A 77 2.90 22.74 -12.09
CA LEU A 77 2.20 23.62 -11.16
C LEU A 77 2.86 23.69 -9.78
N GLU A 78 4.11 23.23 -9.66
CA GLU A 78 4.89 23.28 -8.41
C GLU A 78 4.17 22.59 -7.23
N GLU A 79 3.70 21.37 -7.48
CA GLU A 79 2.98 20.49 -6.55
C GLU A 79 1.64 21.08 -6.03
N GLN A 80 1.08 22.08 -6.73
CA GLN A 80 -0.28 22.58 -6.48
C GLN A 80 -1.31 21.78 -7.30
N LEU A 81 -2.45 21.48 -6.68
CA LEU A 81 -3.58 20.80 -7.33
C LEU A 81 -4.45 21.76 -8.15
N ALA A 82 -4.45 23.05 -7.80
CA ALA A 82 -5.15 24.12 -8.51
C ALA A 82 -4.44 25.46 -8.23
N LEU A 83 -4.57 26.43 -9.15
CA LEU A 83 -3.96 27.76 -9.02
C LEU A 83 -4.90 28.83 -8.46
N CYS A 84 -6.21 28.64 -8.58
CA CYS A 84 -7.26 29.50 -8.05
C CYS A 84 -7.26 29.42 -6.52
N PRO A 85 -6.94 30.48 -5.77
CA PRO A 85 -6.80 30.39 -4.31
C PRO A 85 -8.04 29.88 -3.57
N ALA A 86 -9.23 30.07 -4.16
CA ALA A 86 -10.51 29.66 -3.59
C ALA A 86 -10.66 28.14 -3.40
N HIS A 87 -9.89 27.32 -4.14
CA HIS A 87 -9.93 25.86 -3.99
C HIS A 87 -9.66 25.41 -2.55
N ARG A 88 -8.85 26.15 -1.79
CA ARG A 88 -8.41 25.78 -0.43
C ARG A 88 -9.51 25.84 0.62
N THR A 89 -10.60 26.57 0.33
CA THR A 89 -11.72 26.81 1.25
C THR A 89 -13.05 26.31 0.69
N ALA A 90 -13.04 25.71 -0.49
CA ALA A 90 -14.23 25.17 -1.13
C ALA A 90 -14.77 23.99 -0.33
N LYS A 91 -16.08 23.99 -0.04
CA LYS A 91 -16.71 22.88 0.69
C LYS A 91 -17.29 21.85 -0.26
N ARG A 92 -17.70 22.27 -1.45
CA ARG A 92 -18.28 21.38 -2.45
C ARG A 92 -17.59 21.55 -3.80
N VAL A 93 -16.94 20.49 -4.27
CA VAL A 93 -16.03 20.51 -5.41
C VAL A 93 -16.48 19.52 -6.48
N LEU A 94 -16.48 19.95 -7.73
CA LEU A 94 -16.72 19.10 -8.90
C LEU A 94 -15.43 18.96 -9.72
N ASP A 95 -14.98 17.74 -9.95
CA ASP A 95 -13.94 17.39 -10.91
C ASP A 95 -14.60 16.86 -12.20
N MET A 96 -14.61 17.69 -13.24
CA MET A 96 -15.25 17.40 -14.52
C MET A 96 -14.30 16.61 -15.43
N GLY A 97 -14.69 15.39 -15.78
CA GLY A 97 -13.85 14.48 -16.56
C GLY A 97 -12.71 13.94 -15.71
N THR A 98 -13.07 13.31 -14.59
CA THR A 98 -12.11 12.93 -13.55
C THR A 98 -11.10 11.87 -14.02
N GLY A 99 -11.36 11.18 -15.14
CA GLY A 99 -10.47 10.16 -15.70
C GLY A 99 -10.27 9.03 -14.70
N THR A 100 -9.02 8.74 -14.33
CA THR A 100 -8.70 7.75 -13.28
C THR A 100 -9.15 8.18 -11.88
N GLY A 101 -9.59 9.42 -11.66
CA GLY A 101 -9.99 9.92 -10.35
C GLY A 101 -8.84 10.40 -9.47
N ILE A 102 -7.59 10.28 -9.93
CA ILE A 102 -6.39 10.57 -9.14
C ILE A 102 -6.35 12.01 -8.61
N TRP A 103 -6.81 13.00 -9.40
CA TRP A 103 -6.85 14.39 -8.94
C TRP A 103 -7.90 14.59 -7.85
N ALA A 104 -9.09 14.02 -8.02
CA ALA A 104 -10.17 14.12 -7.04
C ALA A 104 -9.78 13.49 -5.70
N ILE A 105 -9.07 12.35 -5.75
CA ILE A 105 -8.51 11.68 -4.57
C ILE A 105 -7.48 12.56 -3.87
N ASP A 106 -6.46 13.03 -4.59
CA ASP A 106 -5.42 13.91 -4.02
C ASP A 106 -6.02 15.19 -3.42
N PHE A 107 -7.05 15.74 -4.07
CA PHE A 107 -7.77 16.91 -3.57
C PHE A 107 -8.54 16.59 -2.28
N ALA A 108 -9.28 15.49 -2.25
CA ALA A 108 -10.07 15.07 -1.10
C ALA A 108 -9.19 14.73 0.11
N ASP A 109 -8.05 14.07 -0.10
CA ASP A 109 -7.06 13.76 0.94
C ASP A 109 -6.44 15.04 1.51
N LYS A 110 -6.12 16.01 0.66
CA LYS A 110 -5.53 17.28 1.10
C LYS A 110 -6.54 18.20 1.81
N PHE A 111 -7.80 18.15 1.42
CA PHE A 111 -8.86 19.02 1.92
C PHE A 111 -10.02 18.22 2.51
N LEU A 112 -9.79 17.63 3.69
CA LEU A 112 -10.76 16.77 4.40
C LEU A 112 -12.13 17.42 4.71
N HIS A 113 -12.23 18.75 4.61
CA HIS A 113 -13.48 19.50 4.81
C HIS A 113 -14.32 19.64 3.53
N ALA A 114 -13.75 19.33 2.37
CA ALA A 114 -14.39 19.45 1.08
C ALA A 114 -15.04 18.11 0.70
N GLU A 115 -16.30 18.16 0.26
CA GLU A 115 -16.94 17.10 -0.51
C GLU A 115 -16.50 17.23 -1.97
N VAL A 116 -15.88 16.18 -2.51
CA VAL A 116 -15.37 16.13 -3.88
C VAL A 116 -16.19 15.13 -4.68
N ILE A 117 -16.71 15.57 -5.82
CA ILE A 117 -17.41 14.73 -6.79
C ILE A 117 -16.59 14.68 -8.07
N GLY A 118 -16.09 13.50 -8.45
CA GLY A 118 -15.50 13.27 -9.76
C GLY A 118 -16.53 12.69 -10.72
N VAL A 119 -16.64 13.25 -11.92
CA VAL A 119 -17.58 12.77 -12.95
C VAL A 119 -16.83 12.35 -14.19
N ASP A 120 -17.09 11.15 -14.70
CA ASP A 120 -16.55 10.68 -15.98
C ASP A 120 -17.59 9.89 -16.80
N LEU A 121 -17.35 9.75 -18.10
CA LEU A 121 -18.16 8.88 -18.96
C LEU A 121 -17.85 7.40 -18.73
N SER A 122 -16.60 7.07 -18.37
CA SER A 122 -16.15 5.69 -18.19
C SER A 122 -15.92 5.34 -16.72
N PRO A 123 -16.35 4.15 -16.26
CA PRO A 123 -16.07 3.66 -14.91
C PRO A 123 -14.64 3.12 -14.79
N ILE A 124 -13.63 3.98 -14.91
CA ILE A 124 -12.19 3.62 -14.83
C ILE A 124 -11.52 4.08 -13.53
N GLN A 125 -12.30 4.58 -12.59
CA GLN A 125 -11.82 5.08 -11.31
C GLN A 125 -11.52 3.92 -10.35
N PRO A 126 -10.59 4.08 -9.39
CA PRO A 126 -10.29 3.04 -8.43
C PRO A 126 -11.49 2.72 -7.55
N GLU A 127 -11.53 1.48 -7.08
CA GLU A 127 -12.50 0.98 -6.10
C GLU A 127 -12.31 1.60 -4.69
N TRP A 128 -11.38 2.52 -4.51
CA TRP A 128 -11.21 3.24 -3.26
C TRP A 128 -11.06 4.72 -3.53
N ALA A 129 -11.75 5.52 -2.72
CA ALA A 129 -11.56 6.96 -2.63
C ALA A 129 -11.71 7.40 -1.17
N PRO A 130 -11.17 8.57 -0.80
CA PRO A 130 -11.37 9.16 0.52
C PRO A 130 -12.86 9.28 0.87
N PRO A 131 -13.27 9.24 2.16
CA PRO A 131 -14.69 9.28 2.56
C PRO A 131 -15.46 10.51 2.07
N ASN A 132 -14.74 11.59 1.76
CA ASN A 132 -15.25 12.85 1.23
C ASN A 132 -15.12 12.95 -0.29
N CYS A 133 -14.82 11.85 -1.00
CA CYS A 133 -14.71 11.78 -2.46
C CYS A 133 -15.66 10.73 -3.02
N VAL A 134 -16.48 11.12 -4.00
CA VAL A 134 -17.41 10.21 -4.69
C VAL A 134 -17.24 10.32 -6.19
N PHE A 135 -17.41 9.19 -6.89
CA PHE A 135 -17.36 9.14 -8.36
C PHE A 135 -18.75 8.85 -8.93
N GLU A 136 -19.10 9.58 -9.99
CA GLU A 136 -20.35 9.42 -10.73
C GLU A 136 -20.05 9.19 -12.21
N VAL A 137 -20.69 8.17 -12.79
CA VAL A 137 -20.63 7.96 -14.24
C VAL A 137 -21.81 8.69 -14.89
N ASP A 138 -21.52 9.80 -15.57
CA ASP A 138 -22.55 10.59 -16.25
C ASP A 138 -22.00 11.36 -17.47
N ASP A 139 -22.92 11.68 -18.40
CA ASP A 139 -22.65 12.55 -19.53
C ASP A 139 -22.87 14.00 -19.12
N LEU A 140 -21.78 14.72 -18.86
CA LEU A 140 -21.78 16.13 -18.46
C LEU A 140 -22.50 17.06 -19.45
N GLU A 141 -22.80 16.65 -20.70
CA GLU A 141 -23.61 17.43 -21.64
C GLU A 141 -25.14 17.32 -21.39
N LYS A 142 -25.60 16.27 -20.69
CA LYS A 142 -27.01 16.08 -20.28
C LYS A 142 -27.40 16.96 -19.09
N PRO A 143 -28.69 17.30 -18.87
CA PRO A 143 -29.10 18.17 -17.76
C PRO A 143 -28.51 17.72 -16.40
N TRP A 144 -27.90 18.65 -15.64
CA TRP A 144 -27.36 18.35 -14.31
C TRP A 144 -28.50 18.13 -13.32
N THR A 145 -28.37 17.10 -12.47
CA THR A 145 -29.40 16.65 -11.54
C THR A 145 -29.12 17.00 -10.08
N TRP A 146 -27.92 17.51 -9.76
CA TRP A 146 -27.59 17.97 -8.42
C TRP A 146 -28.51 19.12 -7.98
N THR A 147 -29.00 19.05 -6.75
CA THR A 147 -29.86 20.08 -6.16
C THR A 147 -29.09 21.22 -5.51
N GLU A 148 -27.85 20.96 -5.12
CA GLU A 148 -26.95 21.93 -4.47
C GLU A 148 -25.82 22.35 -5.43
N PRO A 149 -25.56 23.66 -5.58
CA PRO A 149 -24.46 24.16 -6.39
C PRO A 149 -23.08 23.86 -5.78
N PHE A 150 -22.03 24.02 -6.59
CA PHE A 150 -20.64 23.80 -6.21
C PHE A 150 -19.93 25.12 -5.85
N ASP A 151 -19.00 25.07 -4.91
CA ASP A 151 -18.12 26.20 -4.58
C ASP A 151 -16.94 26.31 -5.54
N PHE A 152 -16.48 25.16 -6.04
CA PHE A 152 -15.35 25.07 -6.96
C PHE A 152 -15.62 24.00 -8.03
N ILE A 153 -15.49 24.37 -9.29
CA ILE A 153 -15.57 23.44 -10.42
C ILE A 153 -14.21 23.43 -11.10
N TYR A 154 -13.63 22.24 -11.22
CA TYR A 154 -12.33 21.99 -11.81
C TYR A 154 -12.49 21.15 -13.08
N CYS A 155 -11.72 21.49 -14.11
CA CYS A 155 -11.75 20.78 -15.39
C CYS A 155 -10.35 20.80 -16.01
N ARG A 156 -9.76 19.62 -16.26
CA ARG A 156 -8.39 19.53 -16.77
C ARG A 156 -8.27 18.53 -17.92
N SER A 157 -7.57 18.94 -18.98
CA SER A 157 -7.24 18.11 -20.15
C SER A 157 -8.48 17.51 -20.84
N MET A 158 -9.58 18.28 -20.88
CA MET A 158 -10.86 17.92 -21.50
C MET A 158 -11.00 18.43 -22.93
N ASP A 159 -9.88 18.65 -23.61
CA ASP A 159 -9.82 19.12 -25.00
C ASP A 159 -10.46 18.06 -25.92
N GLY A 160 -11.49 18.42 -26.69
CA GLY A 160 -12.27 17.48 -27.51
C GLY A 160 -13.38 16.71 -26.77
N ALA A 161 -13.60 16.98 -25.48
CA ALA A 161 -14.62 16.28 -24.70
C ALA A 161 -16.04 16.84 -24.88
N PHE A 162 -16.22 18.06 -25.38
CA PHE A 162 -17.53 18.73 -25.47
C PHE A 162 -17.84 19.17 -26.90
N ALA A 163 -19.10 18.98 -27.33
CA ALA A 163 -19.53 19.39 -28.68
C ALA A 163 -19.88 20.89 -28.76
N ASN A 164 -20.28 21.49 -27.63
CA ASN A 164 -20.60 22.92 -27.56
C ASN A 164 -20.03 23.55 -26.28
N LYS A 165 -18.93 24.30 -26.43
CA LYS A 165 -18.22 24.92 -25.31
C LYS A 165 -19.04 26.01 -24.62
N GLU A 166 -19.76 26.84 -25.38
CA GLU A 166 -20.49 27.99 -24.83
C GLU A 166 -21.64 27.53 -23.92
N ARG A 167 -22.35 26.47 -24.33
CA ARG A 167 -23.39 25.83 -23.53
C ARG A 167 -22.81 25.22 -22.26
N MET A 168 -21.63 24.59 -22.35
CA MET A 168 -20.97 24.02 -21.18
C MET A 168 -20.53 25.10 -20.18
N ILE A 169 -19.92 26.19 -20.64
CA ILE A 169 -19.52 27.32 -19.79
C ILE A 169 -20.73 27.89 -19.04
N ARG A 170 -21.84 28.16 -19.74
CA ARG A 170 -23.07 28.67 -19.07
C ARG A 170 -23.61 27.69 -18.04
N LYS A 171 -23.51 26.40 -18.32
CA LYS A 171 -23.95 25.36 -17.40
C LYS A 171 -23.09 25.30 -16.13
N ILE A 172 -21.78 25.40 -16.29
CA ILE A 172 -20.82 25.55 -15.20
C ILE A 172 -21.16 26.79 -14.37
N TYR A 173 -21.36 27.94 -15.01
CA TYR A 173 -21.75 29.19 -14.33
C TYR A 173 -23.03 29.02 -13.50
N ASN A 174 -24.04 28.34 -14.04
CA ASN A 174 -25.30 28.09 -13.34
C ASN A 174 -25.14 27.13 -12.16
N GLY A 175 -24.25 26.15 -12.24
CA GLY A 175 -23.99 25.21 -11.17
C GLY A 175 -23.04 25.69 -10.07
N LEU A 176 -22.46 26.90 -10.19
CA LEU A 176 -21.66 27.52 -9.14
C LEU A 176 -22.51 28.30 -8.14
N THR A 177 -22.11 28.29 -6.87
CA THR A 177 -22.60 29.22 -5.85
C THR A 177 -22.27 30.67 -6.24
N PRO A 178 -23.04 31.68 -5.79
CA PRO A 178 -22.57 33.07 -5.83
C PRO A 178 -21.23 33.18 -5.11
N GLY A 179 -20.22 33.78 -5.76
CA GLY A 179 -18.84 33.80 -5.28
C GLY A 179 -18.01 32.53 -5.59
N GLY A 180 -18.63 31.47 -6.13
CA GLY A 180 -17.97 30.23 -6.53
C GLY A 180 -17.02 30.40 -7.72
N HIS A 181 -16.08 29.47 -7.89
CA HIS A 181 -14.99 29.59 -8.86
C HIS A 181 -14.90 28.41 -9.83
N LEU A 182 -14.52 28.72 -11.06
CA LEU A 182 -14.12 27.76 -12.09
C LEU A 182 -12.60 27.80 -12.26
N GLU A 183 -11.96 26.64 -12.41
CA GLU A 183 -10.61 26.53 -12.97
C GLU A 183 -10.58 25.51 -14.10
N VAL A 184 -10.05 25.93 -15.25
CA VAL A 184 -9.87 25.10 -16.45
C VAL A 184 -8.40 25.07 -16.82
N ALA A 185 -7.86 23.88 -17.06
CA ALA A 185 -6.48 23.68 -17.49
C ALA A 185 -6.44 22.80 -18.75
N GLY A 186 -5.87 23.29 -19.85
CA GLY A 186 -5.89 22.57 -21.13
C GLY A 186 -4.71 22.90 -22.04
N LEU A 187 -4.60 22.12 -23.12
CA LEU A 187 -3.57 22.31 -24.15
C LEU A 187 -4.09 23.24 -25.26
N GLU A 188 -3.21 24.04 -25.83
CA GLU A 188 -3.46 24.73 -27.11
C GLU A 188 -2.70 24.01 -28.23
N LEU A 189 -3.44 23.64 -29.27
CA LEU A 189 -2.92 23.07 -30.51
C LEU A 189 -2.90 24.14 -31.63
N PRO A 190 -1.96 24.06 -32.59
CA PRO A 190 -0.88 23.08 -32.76
C PRO A 190 0.30 23.28 -31.77
N PRO A 191 1.28 22.35 -31.70
CA PRO A 191 2.46 22.52 -30.84
C PRO A 191 3.20 23.82 -31.16
N GLY A 192 3.75 24.43 -30.10
CA GLY A 192 4.63 25.57 -30.21
C GLY A 192 6.06 25.17 -30.61
N CYS A 193 6.71 26.07 -31.34
CA CYS A 193 8.12 26.01 -31.71
C CYS A 193 8.57 27.46 -31.95
N ASP A 194 9.49 27.99 -31.14
CA ASP A 194 9.88 29.40 -31.20
C ASP A 194 10.96 29.71 -32.25
N ASP A 195 11.64 28.67 -32.77
CA ASP A 195 12.82 28.80 -33.63
C ASP A 195 12.71 28.03 -34.96
N ASP A 196 11.48 27.68 -35.34
CA ASP A 196 11.15 26.96 -36.57
C ASP A 196 11.88 25.61 -36.73
N SER A 197 12.39 25.03 -35.65
CA SER A 197 13.10 23.74 -35.63
C SER A 197 12.22 22.51 -35.84
N VAL A 198 10.89 22.69 -35.94
CA VAL A 198 9.92 21.64 -36.25
C VAL A 198 9.42 21.84 -37.68
N PRO A 199 9.88 21.03 -38.65
CA PRO A 199 9.43 21.13 -40.04
C PRO A 199 7.93 20.87 -40.17
N LYS A 200 7.24 21.61 -41.04
CA LYS A 200 5.80 21.44 -41.29
C LYS A 200 5.44 20.12 -41.97
N ASP A 201 6.40 19.49 -42.62
CA ASP A 201 6.29 18.17 -43.24
C ASP A 201 6.74 17.02 -42.33
N SER A 202 7.08 17.30 -41.06
CA SER A 202 7.46 16.26 -40.09
C SER A 202 6.26 15.39 -39.70
N ASP A 203 6.53 14.16 -39.26
CA ASP A 203 5.50 13.23 -38.82
C ASP A 203 4.75 13.77 -37.59
N LEU A 204 5.44 14.46 -36.68
CA LEU A 204 4.84 15.17 -35.55
C LEU A 204 3.85 16.24 -36.02
N TRP A 205 4.25 17.14 -36.94
CA TRP A 205 3.36 18.19 -37.42
C TRP A 205 2.12 17.63 -38.14
N LYS A 206 2.35 16.66 -39.04
CA LYS A 206 1.29 15.94 -39.76
C LYS A 206 0.32 15.24 -38.80
N TRP A 207 0.83 14.61 -37.75
CA TRP A 207 0.00 13.96 -36.74
C TRP A 207 -0.96 14.95 -36.07
N HIS A 208 -0.50 16.14 -35.70
CA HIS A 208 -1.37 17.17 -35.13
C HIS A 208 -2.46 17.65 -36.08
N GLU A 209 -2.11 17.91 -37.34
CA GLU A 209 -3.08 18.36 -38.34
C GLU A 209 -4.18 17.31 -38.56
N LEU A 210 -3.80 16.04 -38.62
CA LEU A 210 -4.75 14.93 -38.78
C LEU A 210 -5.67 14.77 -37.56
N LEU A 211 -5.15 14.88 -36.34
CA LEU A 211 -5.98 14.83 -35.13
C LEU A 211 -6.96 16.01 -35.08
N GLN A 212 -6.51 17.22 -35.41
CA GLN A 212 -7.36 18.41 -35.44
C GLN A 212 -8.44 18.30 -36.52
N GLU A 213 -8.08 17.80 -37.71
CA GLU A 213 -9.03 17.56 -38.81
C GLU A 213 -10.11 16.56 -38.39
N ALA A 214 -9.70 15.41 -37.85
CA ALA A 214 -10.61 14.37 -37.38
C ALA A 214 -11.56 14.89 -36.29
N ALA A 215 -11.02 15.54 -35.26
CA ALA A 215 -11.77 16.10 -34.15
C ALA A 215 -12.80 17.16 -34.61
N THR A 216 -12.41 18.01 -35.57
CA THR A 216 -13.31 19.00 -36.16
C THR A 216 -14.43 18.35 -36.97
N LYS A 217 -14.13 17.31 -37.76
CA LYS A 217 -15.14 16.57 -38.55
C LYS A 217 -16.22 15.90 -37.69
N ILE A 218 -15.87 15.42 -36.50
CA ILE A 218 -16.84 14.84 -35.55
C ILE A 218 -17.55 15.87 -34.67
N GLY A 219 -17.28 17.16 -34.87
CA GLY A 219 -17.91 18.25 -34.11
C GLY A 219 -17.43 18.35 -32.67
N ARG A 220 -16.21 17.90 -32.37
CA ARG A 220 -15.60 17.95 -31.04
C ARG A 220 -14.17 18.49 -31.16
N PRO A 221 -14.00 19.79 -31.42
CA PRO A 221 -12.68 20.37 -31.64
C PRO A 221 -11.78 20.17 -30.40
N LEU A 222 -10.49 19.94 -30.62
CA LEU A 222 -9.46 19.86 -29.58
C LEU A 222 -9.13 21.27 -29.05
N GLU A 223 -10.14 21.93 -28.46
CA GLU A 223 -10.05 23.27 -27.88
C GLU A 223 -10.46 23.21 -26.40
N SER A 224 -9.71 23.92 -25.56
CA SER A 224 -10.01 24.03 -24.13
C SER A 224 -11.26 24.89 -23.89
N LEU A 225 -12.07 24.52 -22.90
CA LEU A 225 -13.29 25.27 -22.53
C LEU A 225 -13.03 26.76 -22.29
N ALA A 226 -11.91 27.11 -21.67
CA ALA A 226 -11.58 28.50 -21.31
C ALA A 226 -10.50 29.10 -22.22
N HIS A 227 -10.35 28.60 -23.44
CA HIS A 227 -9.33 29.10 -24.37
C HIS A 227 -9.47 30.62 -24.62
N ASN A 228 -10.70 31.10 -24.78
CA ASN A 228 -11.00 32.52 -24.97
C ASN A 228 -11.58 33.14 -23.70
N LYS A 229 -10.99 34.26 -23.27
CA LYS A 229 -11.49 35.04 -22.13
C LYS A 229 -12.92 35.55 -22.35
N ALA A 230 -13.25 35.95 -23.58
CA ALA A 230 -14.56 36.48 -23.94
C ALA A 230 -15.70 35.48 -23.67
N ASP A 231 -15.47 34.18 -23.90
CA ASP A 231 -16.49 33.15 -23.68
C ASP A 231 -16.90 33.05 -22.20
N LEU A 232 -15.96 33.33 -21.28
CA LEU A 232 -16.24 33.41 -19.83
C LEU A 232 -16.92 34.73 -19.44
N GLU A 233 -16.48 35.85 -20.02
CA GLU A 233 -17.09 37.18 -19.78
C GLU A 233 -18.56 37.20 -20.24
N ASP A 234 -18.85 36.64 -21.41
CA ASP A 234 -20.20 36.55 -21.98
C ASP A 234 -21.13 35.66 -21.15
N ALA A 235 -20.57 34.68 -20.43
CA ALA A 235 -21.31 33.85 -19.48
C ALA A 235 -21.55 34.53 -18.12
N GLY A 236 -20.90 35.68 -17.86
CA GLY A 236 -21.07 36.47 -16.64
C GLY A 236 -19.97 36.28 -15.59
N PHE A 237 -18.89 35.56 -15.90
CA PHE A 237 -17.76 35.43 -14.98
C PHE A 237 -16.98 36.74 -14.82
N ILE A 238 -16.48 36.97 -13.61
CA ILE A 238 -15.60 38.08 -13.24
C ILE A 238 -14.25 37.55 -12.73
N ASN A 239 -13.30 38.44 -12.45
CA ASN A 239 -11.98 38.09 -11.90
C ASN A 239 -11.25 36.99 -12.68
N ILE A 240 -11.36 37.02 -14.02
CA ILE A 240 -10.77 36.01 -14.90
C ILE A 240 -9.26 36.20 -14.97
N VAL A 241 -8.51 35.16 -14.61
CA VAL A 241 -7.05 35.11 -14.65
C VAL A 241 -6.61 33.99 -15.58
N ARG A 242 -5.66 34.28 -16.48
CA ARG A 242 -5.02 33.30 -17.36
C ARG A 242 -3.53 33.21 -17.03
N LYS A 243 -3.02 31.98 -16.91
CA LYS A 243 -1.61 31.66 -16.76
C LYS A 243 -1.17 30.71 -17.86
N ASP A 244 -0.12 31.09 -18.56
CA ASP A 244 0.39 30.35 -19.71
C ASP A 244 1.72 29.67 -19.38
N TYR A 245 1.85 28.42 -19.81
CA TYR A 245 3.05 27.60 -19.60
C TYR A 245 3.49 26.95 -20.92
N LYS A 246 4.77 26.59 -20.98
CA LYS A 246 5.35 25.77 -22.05
C LYS A 246 5.74 24.42 -21.47
N LEU A 247 5.16 23.35 -22.00
CA LEU A 247 5.49 21.97 -21.63
C LEU A 247 6.28 21.32 -22.78
N PRO A 248 7.61 21.20 -22.68
CA PRO A 248 8.46 20.63 -23.72
C PRO A 248 8.08 19.19 -24.05
N LEU A 249 8.19 18.78 -25.31
CA LEU A 249 7.86 17.40 -25.72
C LEU A 249 9.04 16.43 -25.56
N ASN A 250 10.25 16.95 -25.37
CA ASN A 250 11.46 16.18 -25.11
C ASN A 250 12.48 16.99 -24.28
N THR A 251 13.69 16.43 -24.11
CA THR A 251 14.75 16.97 -23.24
C THR A 251 15.61 18.08 -23.87
N TRP A 252 15.14 18.75 -24.93
CA TRP A 252 15.84 19.85 -25.59
C TRP A 252 16.12 21.10 -24.73
N PRO A 253 15.27 21.51 -23.76
CA PRO A 253 15.51 22.74 -23.01
C PRO A 253 16.82 22.71 -22.23
N ALA A 254 17.51 23.84 -22.12
CA ALA A 254 18.69 23.95 -21.25
C ALA A 254 18.29 24.00 -19.76
N ASP A 255 17.17 24.64 -19.45
CA ASP A 255 16.63 24.79 -18.10
C ASP A 255 16.36 23.41 -17.46
N PRO A 256 16.88 23.14 -16.24
CA PRO A 256 16.73 21.84 -15.60
C PRO A 256 15.28 21.41 -15.34
N HIS A 257 14.42 22.36 -14.96
CA HIS A 257 13.02 22.07 -14.66
C HIS A 257 12.24 21.72 -15.94
N LEU A 258 12.36 22.55 -16.98
CA LEU A 258 11.76 22.30 -18.28
C LEU A 258 12.32 21.04 -18.95
N LYS A 259 13.61 20.74 -18.77
CA LYS A 259 14.23 19.49 -19.25
C LYS A 259 13.64 18.26 -18.55
N ASN A 260 13.43 18.35 -17.23
CA ASN A 260 12.77 17.28 -16.48
C ASN A 260 11.32 17.09 -16.94
N LEU A 261 10.54 18.17 -17.06
CA LEU A 261 9.19 18.15 -17.62
C LEU A 261 9.17 17.50 -19.01
N GLY A 262 10.10 17.87 -19.88
CA GLY A 262 10.25 17.29 -21.21
C GLY A 262 10.60 15.80 -21.21
N LYS A 263 11.33 15.32 -20.21
CA LYS A 263 11.58 13.87 -20.01
C LYS A 263 10.27 13.14 -19.70
N TRP A 264 9.49 13.66 -18.76
CA TRP A 264 8.20 13.07 -18.37
C TRP A 264 7.19 13.11 -19.51
N GLN A 265 7.07 14.25 -20.18
CA GLN A 265 6.15 14.43 -21.31
C GLN A 265 6.53 13.55 -22.50
N PHE A 266 7.82 13.35 -22.78
CA PHE A 266 8.27 12.42 -23.82
C PHE A 266 7.73 11.00 -23.56
N VAL A 267 7.84 10.51 -22.32
CA VAL A 267 7.33 9.18 -21.94
C VAL A 267 5.80 9.15 -22.06
N ASN A 268 5.12 10.17 -21.54
CA ASN A 268 3.66 10.27 -21.59
C ASN A 268 3.10 10.20 -23.01
N LEU A 269 3.66 11.02 -23.90
CA LEU A 269 3.24 11.07 -25.28
C LEU A 269 3.60 9.77 -26.02
N ASN A 270 4.81 9.22 -25.81
CA ASN A 270 5.24 7.99 -26.46
C ASN A 270 4.36 6.78 -26.12
N LEU A 271 3.87 6.69 -24.88
CA LEU A 271 2.89 5.69 -24.44
C LEU A 271 1.49 5.95 -25.04
N GLY A 272 1.10 7.22 -25.14
CA GLY A 272 -0.24 7.63 -25.57
C GLY A 272 -0.49 7.72 -27.07
N LEU A 273 0.55 7.76 -27.92
CA LEU A 273 0.39 8.05 -29.35
C LEU A 273 -0.68 7.18 -30.03
N GLU A 274 -0.71 5.89 -29.73
CA GLU A 274 -1.71 4.99 -30.33
C GLU A 274 -3.11 5.25 -29.81
N GLY A 275 -3.27 5.42 -28.49
CA GLY A 275 -4.57 5.73 -27.87
C GLY A 275 -5.16 7.06 -28.35
N LEU A 276 -4.32 8.09 -28.51
CA LEU A 276 -4.72 9.41 -29.00
C LEU A 276 -5.09 9.41 -30.50
N SER A 277 -4.64 8.41 -31.26
CA SER A 277 -4.73 8.42 -32.73
C SER A 277 -5.75 7.45 -33.30
N LEU A 278 -5.82 6.22 -32.76
CA LEU A 278 -6.51 5.11 -33.41
C LEU A 278 -7.96 5.46 -33.75
N ALA A 279 -8.80 5.76 -32.76
CA ALA A 279 -10.20 6.05 -33.02
C ALA A 279 -10.43 7.27 -33.93
N LEU A 280 -9.69 8.36 -33.76
CA LEU A 280 -9.86 9.56 -34.59
C LEU A 280 -9.50 9.27 -36.05
N LEU A 281 -8.35 8.64 -36.30
CA LEU A 281 -7.86 8.44 -37.66
C LEU A 281 -8.57 7.26 -38.36
N THR A 282 -8.91 6.20 -37.65
CA THR A 282 -9.60 5.04 -38.27
C THR A 282 -11.10 5.28 -38.44
N ARG A 283 -11.80 5.86 -37.43
CA ARG A 283 -13.26 6.07 -37.53
C ARG A 283 -13.63 7.26 -38.42
N VAL A 284 -12.82 8.32 -38.43
CA VAL A 284 -13.19 9.61 -39.04
C VAL A 284 -12.48 9.87 -40.35
N LEU A 285 -11.17 9.59 -40.42
CA LEU A 285 -10.38 9.77 -41.63
C LEU A 285 -10.24 8.50 -42.47
N GLU A 286 -10.83 7.39 -42.02
CA GLU A 286 -10.85 6.10 -42.72
C GLU A 286 -9.45 5.51 -42.98
N TRP A 287 -8.46 5.86 -42.16
CA TRP A 287 -7.12 5.25 -42.22
C TRP A 287 -7.18 3.80 -41.76
N SER A 288 -6.34 2.95 -42.34
CA SER A 288 -6.09 1.63 -41.80
C SER A 288 -5.29 1.71 -40.49
N ARG A 289 -5.48 0.71 -39.61
CA ARG A 289 -4.73 0.60 -38.36
C ARG A 289 -3.21 0.64 -38.61
N GLU A 290 -2.76 -0.03 -39.67
CA GLU A 290 -1.35 -0.11 -40.06
C GLU A 290 -0.79 1.27 -40.45
N GLU A 291 -1.55 2.09 -41.18
CA GLU A 291 -1.16 3.46 -41.52
C GLU A 291 -1.04 4.35 -40.27
N VAL A 292 -1.97 4.20 -39.32
CA VAL A 292 -1.90 4.94 -38.04
C VAL A 292 -0.67 4.52 -37.23
N LEU A 293 -0.39 3.23 -37.12
CA LEU A 293 0.79 2.75 -36.40
C LEU A 293 2.10 3.20 -37.08
N ALA A 294 2.13 3.26 -38.41
CA ALA A 294 3.27 3.78 -39.16
C ALA A 294 3.49 5.28 -38.88
N LEU A 295 2.42 6.08 -38.84
CA LEU A 295 2.47 7.49 -38.43
C LEU A 295 2.97 7.63 -36.98
N CYS A 296 2.41 6.88 -36.03
CA CYS A 296 2.86 6.88 -34.64
C CYS A 296 4.36 6.54 -34.53
N ALA A 297 4.86 5.56 -35.28
CA ALA A 297 6.29 5.24 -35.32
C ALA A 297 7.14 6.40 -35.86
N GLY A 298 6.61 7.18 -36.81
CA GLY A 298 7.18 8.43 -37.29
C GLY A 298 7.27 9.50 -36.21
N VAL A 299 6.14 9.79 -35.56
CA VAL A 299 6.07 10.76 -34.46
C VAL A 299 7.05 10.38 -33.34
N ARG A 300 7.19 9.09 -33.01
CA ARG A 300 8.19 8.62 -32.02
C ARG A 300 9.62 8.94 -32.41
N ARG A 301 9.96 8.98 -33.70
CA ARG A 301 11.30 9.39 -34.17
C ARG A 301 11.49 10.89 -33.98
N ASP A 302 10.49 11.68 -34.38
CA ASP A 302 10.51 13.14 -34.23
C ASP A 302 10.62 13.54 -32.74
N LEU A 303 9.85 12.91 -31.86
CA LEU A 303 9.90 13.18 -30.42
C LEU A 303 11.28 12.89 -29.79
N LYS A 304 12.03 11.91 -30.34
CA LYS A 304 13.38 11.58 -29.87
C LYS A 304 14.43 12.59 -30.36
N ASP A 305 14.13 13.35 -31.41
CA ASP A 305 15.07 14.31 -31.97
C ASP A 305 15.12 15.58 -31.13
N LYS A 306 16.19 15.74 -30.35
CA LYS A 306 16.41 16.92 -29.50
C LYS A 306 16.67 18.20 -30.28
N ARG A 307 16.83 18.11 -31.61
CA ARG A 307 16.89 19.30 -32.48
C ARG A 307 15.51 19.90 -32.73
N MET A 308 14.43 19.15 -32.51
CA MET A 308 13.06 19.63 -32.61
C MET A 308 12.63 20.24 -31.26
N HIS A 309 12.59 21.57 -31.19
CA HIS A 309 12.25 22.32 -29.97
C HIS A 309 10.73 22.49 -29.79
N ALA A 310 9.99 21.39 -29.95
CA ALA A 310 8.54 21.36 -29.80
C ALA A 310 8.11 21.43 -28.33
N TYR A 311 6.99 22.12 -28.07
CA TYR A 311 6.34 22.16 -26.75
C TYR A 311 4.82 22.29 -26.86
N TRP A 312 4.09 21.78 -25.87
CA TRP A 312 2.68 22.12 -25.66
C TRP A 312 2.56 23.50 -25.03
N LYS A 313 1.71 24.35 -25.61
CA LYS A 313 1.21 25.53 -24.92
C LYS A 313 0.13 25.08 -23.96
N ILE A 314 0.26 25.46 -22.70
CA ILE A 314 -0.69 25.11 -21.65
C ILE A 314 -1.31 26.39 -21.11
N HIS A 315 -2.62 26.39 -20.91
CA HIS A 315 -3.36 27.50 -20.33
C HIS A 315 -4.10 27.01 -19.09
N VAL A 316 -3.87 27.69 -17.96
CA VAL A 316 -4.68 27.56 -16.75
C VAL A 316 -5.46 28.85 -16.59
N VAL A 317 -6.78 28.75 -16.66
CA VAL A 317 -7.69 29.88 -16.56
C VAL A 317 -8.63 29.65 -15.39
N TYR A 318 -8.72 30.61 -14.46
CA TYR A 318 -9.70 30.58 -13.41
C TYR A 318 -10.52 31.85 -13.34
N ALA A 319 -11.77 31.73 -12.93
CA ALA A 319 -12.76 32.79 -12.97
C ALA A 319 -13.78 32.63 -11.84
N GLN A 320 -14.42 33.73 -11.45
CA GLN A 320 -15.35 33.78 -10.32
C GLN A 320 -16.76 34.17 -10.77
N LYS A 321 -17.77 33.53 -10.21
CA LYS A 321 -19.17 33.98 -10.30
C LYS A 321 -19.41 35.15 -9.33
N PRO A 322 -20.03 36.27 -9.74
CA PRO A 322 -20.29 37.41 -8.86
C PRO A 322 -21.05 37.04 -7.56
N GLU A 323 -20.72 37.68 -6.44
CA GLU A 323 -21.40 37.47 -5.15
C GLU A 323 -22.84 37.99 -5.14
N ASP A 324 -23.07 39.14 -5.79
CA ASP A 324 -24.40 39.79 -5.90
C ASP A 324 -25.25 39.22 -7.04
N ALA A 325 -24.89 38.05 -7.57
CA ALA A 325 -25.72 37.30 -8.51
C ALA A 325 -26.96 36.75 -7.77
N SER A 326 -27.85 37.64 -7.33
CA SER A 326 -29.24 37.30 -7.07
C SER A 326 -29.87 36.79 -8.37
N ASP A 327 -30.87 35.91 -8.29
CA ASP A 327 -31.69 35.42 -9.42
C ASP A 327 -32.51 36.55 -10.08
N SER A 328 -31.87 37.66 -10.42
CA SER A 328 -32.45 38.79 -11.11
C SER A 328 -32.00 38.77 -12.58
N GLU A 329 -33.01 38.71 -13.44
CA GLU A 329 -32.97 39.03 -14.88
C GLU A 329 -32.79 37.93 -15.94
N GLN A 330 -33.33 36.72 -15.75
CA GLN A 330 -33.84 35.91 -16.90
C GLN A 330 -35.19 35.21 -16.65
N SER A 331 -36.09 35.82 -15.88
CA SER A 331 -37.49 35.37 -15.81
C SER A 331 -38.49 36.52 -15.98
N GLN A 332 -38.33 37.34 -17.02
CA GLN A 332 -39.44 38.17 -17.49
C GLN A 332 -40.45 37.34 -18.30
N GLU A 333 -41.45 36.86 -17.57
CA GLU A 333 -42.85 36.68 -17.95
C GLU A 333 -43.19 36.11 -19.35
N ALA A 334 -43.23 34.78 -19.44
CA ALA A 334 -44.44 34.14 -19.95
C ALA A 334 -45.16 33.53 -18.74
N ARG A 335 -46.32 34.08 -18.35
CA ARG A 335 -47.18 33.54 -17.28
C ARG A 335 -47.25 32.01 -17.38
N LYS A 336 -46.58 31.29 -16.47
CA LYS A 336 -46.69 29.84 -16.32
C LYS A 336 -48.12 29.51 -15.85
N VAL A 337 -49.03 29.32 -16.80
CA VAL A 337 -50.35 28.77 -16.52
C VAL A 337 -50.16 27.27 -16.26
N LYS A 338 -50.53 26.82 -15.06
CA LYS A 338 -50.39 25.42 -14.63
C LYS A 338 -51.12 24.49 -15.62
N CYS A 339 -50.38 23.53 -16.16
CA CYS A 339 -50.89 22.47 -17.04
C CYS A 339 -51.84 21.56 -16.26
N ASP A 340 -52.89 21.07 -16.90
CA ASP A 340 -53.85 20.12 -16.31
C ASP A 340 -53.49 18.65 -16.58
N GLU A 341 -52.31 18.41 -17.18
CA GLU A 341 -51.67 17.10 -17.36
C GLU A 341 -52.50 16.05 -18.13
N THR A 342 -53.58 16.47 -18.79
CA THR A 342 -54.43 15.55 -19.56
C THR A 342 -53.67 15.11 -20.82
N LYS A 343 -53.63 13.80 -21.10
CA LYS A 343 -52.92 13.18 -22.25
C LYS A 343 -53.90 12.90 -23.39
N PRO A 344 -53.51 13.02 -24.68
CA PRO A 344 -52.16 13.30 -25.22
C PRO A 344 -51.81 14.80 -25.32
N LYS A 345 -52.78 15.70 -25.11
CA LYS A 345 -52.58 17.16 -25.09
C LYS A 345 -53.42 17.76 -23.96
N CYS A 346 -52.85 18.74 -23.24
CA CYS A 346 -53.50 19.38 -22.11
C CYS A 346 -54.82 20.05 -22.52
N MET A 347 -55.87 19.97 -21.69
CA MET A 347 -57.20 20.49 -22.05
C MET A 347 -57.16 22.01 -22.21
N ARG A 348 -56.34 22.69 -21.39
CA ARG A 348 -56.10 24.15 -21.52
C ARG A 348 -55.38 24.57 -22.80
N CYS A 349 -54.48 23.74 -23.31
CA CYS A 349 -53.74 23.98 -24.55
C CYS A 349 -54.72 23.86 -25.74
N THR A 350 -55.56 22.83 -25.69
CA THR A 350 -56.57 22.52 -26.70
C THR A 350 -57.68 23.58 -26.76
N SER A 351 -58.18 24.01 -25.60
CA SER A 351 -59.25 25.02 -25.49
C SER A 351 -58.79 26.47 -25.76
N SER A 352 -57.51 26.78 -25.58
CA SER A 352 -56.96 28.11 -25.87
C SER A 352 -56.34 28.24 -27.27
N GLY A 353 -56.43 27.20 -28.11
CA GLY A 353 -55.88 27.19 -29.46
C GLY A 353 -54.35 27.20 -29.53
N ARG A 354 -53.65 26.91 -28.41
CA ARG A 354 -52.18 26.87 -28.35
C ARG A 354 -51.67 25.48 -28.70
N GLN A 355 -50.52 25.42 -29.37
CA GLN A 355 -49.85 24.14 -29.66
C GLN A 355 -49.29 23.55 -28.36
N CYS A 356 -49.88 22.44 -27.90
CA CYS A 356 -49.35 21.68 -26.77
C CYS A 356 -48.02 21.04 -27.19
N ALA A 357 -46.96 21.22 -26.39
CA ALA A 357 -45.64 20.64 -26.65
C ALA A 357 -45.64 19.08 -26.65
N GLY A 358 -46.76 18.46 -26.27
CA GLY A 358 -46.88 17.02 -26.07
C GLY A 358 -46.24 16.59 -24.75
N TYR A 359 -46.42 15.32 -24.41
CA TYR A 359 -45.66 14.66 -23.36
C TYR A 359 -44.73 13.71 -24.09
N GLU A 360 -43.41 13.84 -23.89
CA GLU A 360 -42.50 12.75 -24.27
C GLU A 360 -42.96 11.49 -23.51
N PRO A 361 -42.79 10.29 -24.11
CA PRO A 361 -42.98 9.07 -23.34
C PRO A 361 -42.14 9.22 -22.08
N THR A 362 -42.79 9.12 -20.92
CA THR A 362 -42.07 8.88 -19.68
C THR A 362 -41.35 7.55 -19.86
N LEU A 363 -40.14 7.59 -20.43
CA LEU A 363 -39.16 6.57 -20.17
C LEU A 363 -39.05 6.53 -18.65
N GLU A 364 -39.37 5.37 -18.13
CA GLU A 364 -39.36 5.04 -16.73
C GLU A 364 -38.13 5.65 -16.07
N HIS A 365 -38.36 6.27 -14.92
CA HIS A 365 -37.31 6.73 -14.03
C HIS A 365 -36.39 5.56 -13.73
N GLY A 366 -35.20 5.55 -14.30
CA GLY A 366 -34.27 4.45 -14.09
C GLY A 366 -33.08 4.50 -15.01
N LEU A 367 -32.18 5.48 -14.86
CA LEU A 367 -30.85 5.39 -15.47
C LEU A 367 -29.77 5.84 -14.47
N SER A 368 -29.37 4.83 -13.69
CA SER A 368 -28.03 4.52 -13.21
C SER A 368 -27.18 5.61 -12.56
N TRP A 369 -27.35 5.73 -11.24
CA TRP A 369 -26.24 6.06 -10.35
C TRP A 369 -25.28 4.87 -10.34
N TYR A 370 -24.33 4.83 -11.28
CA TYR A 370 -23.20 3.91 -11.15
C TYR A 370 -22.16 4.59 -10.27
N ARG A 371 -22.20 4.25 -8.97
CA ARG A 371 -21.00 4.27 -8.15
C ARG A 371 -20.23 3.01 -8.56
N PRO A 372 -18.95 3.09 -8.95
CA PRO A 372 -18.08 1.92 -8.93
C PRO A 372 -18.30 1.20 -7.60
N GLN A 373 -18.05 -0.11 -7.51
CA GLN A 373 -17.92 -0.76 -6.20
C GLN A 373 -16.73 -0.13 -5.48
N GLN A 374 -16.92 1.09 -5.00
CA GLN A 374 -16.05 1.70 -4.03
C GLN A 374 -16.24 0.81 -2.82
N LEU A 375 -15.20 0.09 -2.40
CA LEU A 375 -15.14 -0.45 -1.07
C LEU A 375 -14.97 0.74 -0.11
N THR A 376 -16.02 1.56 -0.03
CA THR A 376 -16.41 2.23 1.19
C THR A 376 -16.29 1.18 2.27
N ALA A 377 -15.51 1.49 3.30
CA ALA A 377 -15.57 0.72 4.52
C ALA A 377 -17.03 0.39 4.82
N HIS A 378 -17.36 -0.89 4.97
CA HIS A 378 -18.74 -1.32 5.16
C HIS A 378 -19.32 -0.65 6.42
N ASP A 379 -18.43 -0.28 7.35
CA ASP A 379 -18.72 0.57 8.48
C ASP A 379 -17.51 1.45 8.89
N GLN A 380 -17.74 2.34 9.86
CA GLN A 380 -16.72 3.23 10.40
C GLN A 380 -15.52 2.49 11.03
N ARG A 381 -15.72 1.29 11.59
CA ARG A 381 -14.64 0.52 12.23
C ARG A 381 -13.68 -0.01 11.19
N GLU A 382 -14.20 -0.53 10.09
CA GLU A 382 -13.42 -1.02 8.98
C GLU A 382 -12.58 0.11 8.36
N GLY A 383 -13.16 1.30 8.18
CA GLY A 383 -12.47 2.44 7.59
C GLY A 383 -11.33 2.93 8.47
N ARG A 384 -11.56 3.02 9.78
CA ARG A 384 -10.53 3.35 10.77
C ARG A 384 -9.44 2.29 10.85
N ALA A 385 -9.78 1.00 10.74
CA ALA A 385 -8.79 -0.08 10.70
C ALA A 385 -7.92 -0.01 9.43
N PHE A 386 -8.49 0.22 8.25
CA PHE A 386 -7.69 0.43 7.04
C PHE A 386 -6.78 1.66 7.11
N GLN A 387 -7.30 2.76 7.65
CA GLN A 387 -6.51 3.97 7.86
C GLN A 387 -5.35 3.72 8.82
N PHE A 388 -5.62 3.06 9.96
CA PHE A 388 -4.59 2.69 10.93
C PHE A 388 -3.57 1.74 10.31
N PHE A 389 -4.01 0.77 9.50
CA PHE A 389 -3.09 -0.11 8.78
C PHE A 389 -2.15 0.68 7.88
N SER A 390 -2.69 1.57 7.05
CA SER A 390 -1.92 2.30 6.03
C SER A 390 -0.93 3.29 6.65
N HIS A 391 -1.32 3.96 7.74
CA HIS A 391 -0.49 5.00 8.36
C HIS A 391 0.43 4.47 9.46
N MET A 392 0.05 3.40 10.17
CA MET A 392 0.78 2.91 11.34
C MET A 392 1.36 1.51 11.15
N VAL A 393 0.58 0.56 10.65
CA VAL A 393 0.98 -0.86 10.63
C VAL A 393 1.87 -1.18 9.43
N GLY A 394 1.39 -0.95 8.21
CA GLY A 394 2.10 -1.27 6.97
C GLY A 394 3.52 -0.70 6.90
N PRO A 395 3.75 0.58 7.22
CA PRO A 395 5.08 1.19 7.17
C PRO A 395 6.13 0.57 8.11
N VAL A 396 5.72 -0.17 9.14
CA VAL A 396 6.64 -0.68 10.18
C VAL A 396 6.81 -2.19 10.18
N LEU A 397 5.93 -2.96 9.52
CA LEU A 397 5.96 -4.43 9.59
C LEU A 397 7.27 -5.05 9.07
N SER A 398 7.94 -4.44 8.09
CA SER A 398 9.25 -4.89 7.59
C SER A 398 10.44 -4.51 8.50
N GLY A 399 10.20 -3.80 9.60
CA GLY A 399 11.27 -3.28 10.44
C GLY A 399 12.21 -2.35 9.66
N PRO A 400 13.54 -2.57 9.69
CA PRO A 400 14.48 -1.73 8.95
C PRO A 400 14.53 -2.01 7.44
N MET A 401 13.78 -2.99 6.94
CA MET A 401 13.84 -3.46 5.54
C MET A 401 12.77 -2.81 4.65
N ASP A 402 12.77 -3.15 3.36
CA ASP A 402 11.83 -2.61 2.37
C ASP A 402 10.35 -2.81 2.77
N THR A 403 9.58 -1.73 2.72
CA THR A 403 8.18 -1.64 3.12
C THR A 403 7.21 -1.91 1.97
N TYR A 404 7.69 -2.03 0.72
CA TYR A 404 6.85 -2.12 -0.48
C TYR A 404 5.77 -3.20 -0.39
N PHE A 405 6.12 -4.40 0.11
CA PHE A 405 5.17 -5.50 0.27
C PHE A 405 3.94 -5.09 1.10
N TRP A 406 4.14 -4.46 2.26
CA TRP A 406 3.05 -4.11 3.16
C TRP A 406 2.32 -2.82 2.78
N THR A 407 3.04 -1.85 2.24
CA THR A 407 2.52 -0.50 1.93
C THR A 407 1.85 -0.41 0.57
N HIS A 408 2.27 -1.23 -0.39
CA HIS A 408 1.75 -1.21 -1.76
C HIS A 408 1.04 -2.51 -2.08
N LEU A 409 1.73 -3.66 -2.09
CA LEU A 409 1.10 -4.93 -2.54
C LEU A 409 -0.07 -5.35 -1.66
N VAL A 410 0.13 -5.44 -0.35
CA VAL A 410 -0.95 -5.87 0.57
C VAL A 410 -2.11 -4.89 0.54
N VAL A 411 -1.84 -3.59 0.46
CA VAL A 411 -2.89 -2.56 0.35
C VAL A 411 -3.64 -2.74 -0.97
N GLN A 412 -2.96 -2.81 -2.11
CA GLN A 412 -3.55 -3.06 -3.43
C GLN A 412 -4.45 -4.29 -3.44
N PHE A 413 -3.94 -5.45 -3.02
CA PHE A 413 -4.74 -6.68 -2.96
C PHE A 413 -5.90 -6.60 -1.96
N SER A 414 -5.79 -5.82 -0.89
CA SER A 414 -6.90 -5.62 0.04
C SER A 414 -8.08 -4.83 -0.55
N HIS A 415 -7.87 -4.17 -1.68
CA HIS A 415 -8.94 -3.53 -2.44
C HIS A 415 -9.73 -4.56 -3.23
N PHE A 416 -9.11 -5.41 -4.06
CA PHE A 416 -9.89 -6.29 -4.94
C PHE A 416 -10.06 -7.74 -4.44
N GLU A 417 -9.26 -8.21 -3.46
CA GLU A 417 -9.35 -9.58 -2.92
C GLU A 417 -9.98 -9.63 -1.52
N PRO A 418 -11.20 -10.17 -1.38
CA PRO A 418 -11.91 -10.22 -0.09
C PRO A 418 -11.15 -10.95 1.02
N ALA A 419 -10.40 -12.00 0.69
CA ALA A 419 -9.59 -12.73 1.67
C ALA A 419 -8.48 -11.84 2.26
N VAL A 420 -7.81 -11.05 1.41
CA VAL A 420 -6.74 -10.13 1.80
C VAL A 420 -7.31 -8.98 2.62
N ARG A 421 -8.43 -8.39 2.17
CA ARG A 421 -9.20 -7.37 2.92
C ARG A 421 -9.47 -7.77 4.36
N HIS A 422 -10.11 -8.94 4.54
CA HIS A 422 -10.41 -9.44 5.87
C HIS A 422 -9.14 -9.69 6.70
N ALA A 423 -8.06 -10.20 6.08
CA ALA A 423 -6.80 -10.40 6.79
C ALA A 423 -6.16 -9.07 7.25
N VAL A 424 -6.15 -8.04 6.41
CA VAL A 424 -5.62 -6.69 6.76
C VAL A 424 -6.36 -6.09 7.95
N LEU A 425 -7.68 -6.22 7.98
CA LEU A 425 -8.50 -5.73 9.08
C LEU A 425 -8.22 -6.47 10.40
N ALA A 426 -8.04 -7.79 10.33
CA ALA A 426 -7.63 -8.58 11.49
C ALA A 426 -6.24 -8.18 11.99
N ILE A 427 -5.27 -8.02 11.08
CA ILE A 427 -3.91 -7.56 11.43
C ILE A 427 -3.96 -6.19 12.09
N SER A 428 -4.66 -5.23 11.49
CA SER A 428 -4.76 -3.87 12.00
C SER A 428 -5.33 -3.83 13.42
N SER A 429 -6.44 -4.55 13.64
CA SER A 429 -7.13 -4.57 14.93
C SER A 429 -6.29 -5.25 16.02
N LEU A 430 -5.63 -6.37 15.70
CA LEU A 430 -4.73 -7.07 16.63
C LEU A 430 -3.46 -6.28 16.94
N TYR A 431 -2.92 -5.58 15.95
CA TYR A 431 -1.77 -4.69 16.15
C TYR A 431 -2.12 -3.58 17.13
N GLU A 432 -3.28 -2.95 16.94
CA GLU A 432 -3.74 -1.87 17.81
C GLU A 432 -3.94 -2.33 19.25
N ASP A 433 -4.54 -3.51 19.47
CA ASP A 433 -4.64 -4.08 20.83
C ASP A 433 -3.27 -4.31 21.49
N PHE A 434 -2.29 -4.76 20.70
CA PHE A 434 -0.93 -4.96 21.20
C PHE A 434 -0.25 -3.63 21.51
N HIS A 435 -0.44 -2.62 20.66
CA HIS A 435 0.07 -1.26 20.85
C HIS A 435 -0.51 -0.60 22.10
N ASP A 436 -1.83 -0.66 22.27
CA ASP A 436 -2.55 0.02 23.35
C ASP A 436 -2.53 -0.73 24.69
N GLY A 437 -1.99 -1.94 24.71
CA GLY A 437 -1.86 -2.72 25.95
C GLY A 437 -3.07 -3.57 26.32
N ALA A 438 -4.03 -3.71 25.41
CA ALA A 438 -5.22 -4.54 25.57
C ALA A 438 -4.98 -6.05 25.36
N ARG A 439 -3.77 -6.43 24.92
CA ARG A 439 -3.33 -7.75 24.42
C ARG A 439 -4.35 -8.90 24.44
N VAL A 440 -4.56 -9.43 23.25
CA VAL A 440 -5.11 -10.77 22.98
C VAL A 440 -4.02 -11.84 23.12
N THR A 441 -4.21 -12.79 24.05
CA THR A 441 -3.49 -14.07 24.04
C THR A 441 -4.44 -15.17 23.59
N ARG A 442 -3.91 -16.33 23.22
CA ARG A 442 -4.73 -17.53 22.99
C ARG A 442 -5.70 -17.84 24.15
N GLN A 443 -5.29 -17.62 25.40
CA GLN A 443 -6.12 -17.82 26.61
C GLN A 443 -7.14 -16.71 26.86
N LYS A 444 -6.94 -15.52 26.28
CA LYS A 444 -7.86 -14.38 26.38
C LYS A 444 -8.10 -13.81 24.98
N PRO A 445 -8.89 -14.51 24.12
CA PRO A 445 -9.33 -13.96 22.84
C PRO A 445 -10.11 -12.67 23.13
N GLY A 446 -9.55 -11.52 22.75
CA GLY A 446 -10.00 -10.21 23.22
C GLY A 446 -10.48 -9.27 22.12
N ASN A 447 -10.72 -9.77 20.90
CA ASN A 447 -11.03 -8.92 19.75
C ASN A 447 -11.96 -9.65 18.77
N ASP A 448 -13.26 -9.61 19.06
CA ASP A 448 -14.29 -10.26 18.23
C ASP A 448 -14.26 -9.75 16.78
N PHE A 449 -13.91 -8.47 16.58
CA PHE A 449 -13.74 -7.88 15.25
C PHE A 449 -12.62 -8.59 14.48
N ALA A 450 -11.42 -8.68 15.05
CA ALA A 450 -10.29 -9.35 14.41
C ALA A 450 -10.58 -10.84 14.15
N LEU A 451 -11.19 -11.55 15.09
CA LEU A 451 -11.50 -12.98 14.96
C LEU A 451 -12.56 -13.26 13.90
N SER A 452 -13.58 -12.38 13.80
CA SER A 452 -14.61 -12.45 12.78
C SER A 452 -14.02 -12.25 11.38
N HIS A 453 -13.19 -11.22 11.20
CA HIS A 453 -12.49 -10.97 9.95
C HIS A 453 -11.49 -12.09 9.62
N TYR A 454 -10.70 -12.59 10.58
CA TYR A 454 -9.79 -13.70 10.33
C TYR A 454 -10.55 -14.96 9.88
N SER A 455 -11.65 -15.28 10.55
CA SER A 455 -12.53 -16.40 10.16
C SER A 455 -13.11 -16.21 8.75
N ALA A 456 -13.54 -15.00 8.41
CA ALA A 456 -14.05 -14.68 7.09
C ALA A 456 -12.98 -14.85 6.00
N ALA A 457 -11.74 -14.40 6.25
CA ALA A 457 -10.62 -14.60 5.33
C ALA A 457 -10.37 -16.09 5.06
N ILE A 458 -10.37 -16.92 6.11
CA ILE A 458 -10.22 -18.38 5.99
C ILE A 458 -11.34 -18.99 5.14
N GLN A 459 -12.59 -18.55 5.30
CA GLN A 459 -13.69 -19.09 4.49
C GLN A 459 -13.56 -18.70 3.02
N ARG A 460 -13.09 -17.48 2.72
CA ARG A 460 -12.88 -17.01 1.34
C ARG A 460 -11.78 -17.79 0.62
N ILE A 461 -10.70 -18.15 1.32
CA ILE A 461 -9.56 -18.83 0.68
C ILE A 461 -9.79 -20.33 0.48
N LYS A 462 -10.70 -20.98 1.21
CA LYS A 462 -10.99 -22.43 1.08
C LYS A 462 -11.39 -22.86 -0.34
N SER A 463 -11.99 -21.97 -1.10
CA SER A 463 -12.41 -22.22 -2.48
C SER A 463 -11.48 -21.59 -3.53
N ALA A 464 -10.39 -20.95 -3.11
CA ALA A 464 -9.48 -20.28 -4.04
C ALA A 464 -8.68 -21.31 -4.85
N GLN A 465 -8.60 -21.07 -6.16
CA GLN A 465 -7.75 -21.86 -7.06
C GLN A 465 -6.45 -21.15 -7.42
N ASP A 466 -6.35 -19.85 -7.12
CA ASP A 466 -5.13 -19.07 -7.36
C ASP A 466 -4.11 -19.32 -6.25
N GLU A 467 -3.06 -20.05 -6.58
CA GLU A 467 -1.98 -20.38 -5.66
C GLU A 467 -1.16 -19.16 -5.23
N GLN A 468 -1.06 -18.12 -6.07
CA GLN A 468 -0.33 -16.89 -5.72
C GLN A 468 -1.08 -16.09 -4.66
N LEU A 469 -2.42 -16.02 -4.80
CA LEU A 469 -3.29 -15.47 -3.77
C LEU A 469 -3.20 -16.25 -2.46
N VAL A 470 -3.19 -17.60 -2.54
CA VAL A 470 -3.04 -18.44 -1.35
C VAL A 470 -1.70 -18.18 -0.66
N LEU A 471 -0.60 -18.05 -1.40
CA LEU A 471 0.71 -17.71 -0.84
C LEU A 471 0.72 -16.35 -0.15
N LEU A 472 0.14 -15.33 -0.77
CA LEU A 472 -0.01 -14.00 -0.17
C LEU A 472 -0.80 -14.08 1.14
N VAL A 473 -1.96 -14.73 1.13
CA VAL A 473 -2.83 -14.88 2.30
C VAL A 473 -2.16 -15.71 3.40
N CYS A 474 -1.34 -16.71 3.06
CA CYS A 474 -0.53 -17.45 4.04
C CYS A 474 0.40 -16.51 4.81
N ILE A 475 1.07 -15.55 4.16
CA ILE A 475 1.93 -14.56 4.84
C ILE A 475 1.10 -13.70 5.80
N LEU A 476 -0.08 -13.25 5.37
CA LEU A 476 -0.98 -12.44 6.21
C LEU A 476 -1.49 -13.24 7.41
N PHE A 477 -1.82 -14.52 7.23
CA PHE A 477 -2.24 -15.40 8.32
C PHE A 477 -1.10 -15.64 9.31
N ILE A 478 0.14 -15.82 8.83
CA ILE A 478 1.31 -15.90 9.72
C ILE A 478 1.42 -14.63 10.57
N CYS A 479 1.17 -13.44 9.99
CA CYS A 479 1.19 -12.17 10.73
C CYS A 479 0.10 -12.11 11.81
N ILE A 480 -1.12 -12.58 11.49
CA ILE A 480 -2.22 -12.69 12.45
C ILE A 480 -1.84 -13.64 13.60
N GLU A 481 -1.28 -14.81 13.28
CA GLU A 481 -0.87 -15.79 14.28
C GLU A 481 0.31 -15.32 15.13
N TYR A 482 1.23 -14.53 14.55
CA TYR A 482 2.30 -13.85 15.30
C TYR A 482 1.71 -12.94 16.36
N LEU A 483 0.76 -12.07 15.98
CA LEU A 483 0.11 -11.14 16.91
C LEU A 483 -0.67 -11.87 18.00
N GLN A 484 -1.41 -12.93 17.65
CA GLN A 484 -2.13 -13.77 18.61
C GLN A 484 -1.22 -14.62 19.51
N GLY A 485 -0.01 -14.94 19.04
CA GLY A 485 0.95 -15.81 19.72
C GLY A 485 0.73 -17.30 19.51
N ASP A 486 0.01 -17.72 18.46
CA ASP A 486 -0.16 -19.15 18.13
C ASP A 486 0.96 -19.64 17.20
N VAL A 487 2.02 -20.14 17.82
CA VAL A 487 3.23 -20.61 17.11
C VAL A 487 2.94 -21.76 16.16
N GLU A 488 2.15 -22.74 16.60
CA GLU A 488 1.85 -23.94 15.82
C GLU A 488 1.02 -23.59 14.57
N ALA A 489 0.06 -22.67 14.70
CA ALA A 489 -0.74 -22.23 13.56
C ALA A 489 0.10 -21.47 12.51
N ALA A 490 0.98 -20.57 12.93
CA ALA A 490 1.88 -19.87 12.01
C ALA A 490 2.82 -20.83 11.28
N LEU A 491 3.41 -21.80 11.99
CA LEU A 491 4.30 -22.79 11.38
C LEU A 491 3.55 -23.68 10.38
N ARG A 492 2.29 -24.04 10.66
CA ARG A 492 1.42 -24.70 9.66
C ARG A 492 1.22 -23.82 8.44
N HIS A 493 0.88 -22.54 8.57
CA HIS A 493 0.71 -21.65 7.41
C HIS A 493 2.00 -21.52 6.59
N CYS A 494 3.15 -21.40 7.27
CA CYS A 494 4.47 -21.39 6.64
C CYS A 494 4.75 -22.69 5.87
N LYS A 495 4.47 -23.84 6.49
CA LYS A 495 4.62 -25.16 5.87
C LYS A 495 3.79 -25.27 4.60
N HIS A 496 2.51 -24.93 4.64
CA HIS A 496 1.64 -25.03 3.47
C HIS A 496 2.12 -24.11 2.33
N GLY A 497 2.53 -22.88 2.65
CA GLY A 497 3.08 -21.97 1.64
C GLY A 497 4.35 -22.50 0.97
N ILE A 498 5.31 -23.02 1.74
CA ILE A 498 6.53 -23.61 1.17
C ILE A 498 6.23 -24.88 0.38
N MET A 499 5.24 -25.69 0.79
CA MET A 499 4.80 -26.85 0.00
C MET A 499 4.24 -26.45 -1.36
N ILE A 500 3.49 -25.34 -1.45
CA ILE A 500 2.98 -24.80 -2.71
C ILE A 500 4.15 -24.36 -3.60
N LEU A 501 5.07 -23.55 -3.05
CA LEU A 501 6.27 -23.07 -3.77
C LEU A 501 7.11 -24.22 -4.33
N ASN A 502 7.33 -25.28 -3.54
CA ASN A 502 8.11 -26.44 -3.96
C ASN A 502 7.39 -27.32 -4.99
N ARG A 503 6.05 -27.30 -5.05
CA ARG A 503 5.26 -28.18 -5.94
C ARG A 503 5.11 -27.62 -7.35
N VAL A 504 4.76 -26.34 -7.47
CA VAL A 504 4.31 -25.75 -8.74
C VAL A 504 5.41 -24.92 -9.41
N GLY A 505 6.50 -24.68 -8.69
CA GLY A 505 7.45 -23.64 -9.07
C GLY A 505 6.86 -22.26 -8.78
N CYS A 506 7.70 -21.23 -8.87
CA CYS A 506 7.27 -19.87 -8.55
C CYS A 506 7.02 -19.08 -9.85
N SER A 507 5.86 -18.40 -9.95
CA SER A 507 5.70 -17.36 -10.98
C SER A 507 6.75 -16.28 -10.79
N SER A 508 7.09 -15.51 -11.82
CA SER A 508 8.02 -14.38 -11.67
C SER A 508 7.56 -13.41 -10.56
N TRP A 509 6.26 -13.15 -10.49
CA TRP A 509 5.68 -12.29 -9.46
C TRP A 509 5.84 -12.88 -8.05
N ALA A 510 5.45 -14.13 -7.83
CA ALA A 510 5.59 -14.76 -6.52
C ALA A 510 7.07 -14.93 -6.13
N HIS A 511 7.94 -15.12 -7.11
CA HIS A 511 9.39 -15.24 -6.93
C HIS A 511 9.97 -13.94 -6.38
N ASP A 512 9.59 -12.82 -6.97
CA ASP A 512 10.17 -11.52 -6.64
C ASP A 512 9.59 -10.94 -5.34
N TYR A 513 8.29 -11.17 -5.07
CA TYR A 513 7.60 -10.50 -3.96
C TYR A 513 7.28 -11.39 -2.76
N LEU A 514 6.98 -12.68 -2.94
CA LEU A 514 6.54 -13.56 -1.85
C LEU A 514 7.65 -14.48 -1.36
N MET A 515 8.47 -14.98 -2.29
CA MET A 515 9.54 -15.93 -1.98
C MET A 515 10.53 -15.39 -0.92
N PRO A 516 11.04 -14.14 -1.02
CA PRO A 516 11.98 -13.62 -0.03
C PRO A 516 11.43 -13.68 1.40
N ILE A 517 10.10 -13.51 1.57
CA ILE A 517 9.43 -13.59 2.87
C ILE A 517 9.39 -15.05 3.35
N PHE A 518 8.96 -15.99 2.51
CA PHE A 518 8.97 -17.42 2.85
C PHE A 518 10.36 -17.96 3.15
N ARG A 519 11.39 -17.45 2.48
CA ARG A 519 12.79 -17.74 2.77
C ARG A 519 13.10 -17.45 4.24
N ARG A 520 12.78 -16.26 4.72
CA ARG A 520 13.00 -15.85 6.11
C ARG A 520 12.14 -16.62 7.11
N LEU A 521 10.91 -16.96 6.73
CA LEU A 521 10.00 -17.73 7.58
C LEU A 521 10.40 -19.21 7.72
N SER A 522 11.11 -19.77 6.73
CA SER A 522 11.46 -21.19 6.68
C SER A 522 12.27 -21.70 7.87
N PHE A 523 12.95 -20.81 8.59
CA PHE A 523 13.77 -21.12 9.76
C PHE A 523 13.28 -20.46 11.06
N ALA A 524 12.05 -19.95 11.09
CA ALA A 524 11.47 -19.33 12.28
C ALA A 524 11.49 -20.27 13.51
N SER A 525 11.29 -21.58 13.31
CA SER A 525 11.33 -22.61 14.37
C SER A 525 12.69 -22.68 15.07
N PHE A 526 13.80 -22.53 14.32
CA PHE A 526 15.16 -22.54 14.87
C PHE A 526 15.36 -21.40 15.85
N PHE A 527 14.97 -20.17 15.47
CA PHE A 527 15.10 -18.99 16.33
C PHE A 527 14.21 -19.05 17.58
N LEU A 528 13.10 -19.78 17.52
CA LEU A 528 12.22 -19.97 18.67
C LEU A 528 12.72 -21.04 19.65
N GLY A 529 13.70 -21.85 19.25
CA GLY A 529 14.18 -22.98 20.05
C GLY A 529 13.09 -24.03 20.29
N ILE A 530 12.10 -24.12 19.41
CA ILE A 530 10.97 -25.04 19.52
C ILE A 530 11.18 -26.19 18.55
N LYS A 531 10.86 -27.41 19.00
CA LYS A 531 10.64 -28.54 18.11
C LYS A 531 9.15 -28.58 17.73
N PRO A 532 8.76 -28.20 16.51
CA PRO A 532 7.35 -28.17 16.12
C PRO A 532 6.74 -29.57 16.13
N SER A 533 5.42 -29.64 16.21
CA SER A 533 4.69 -30.89 15.96
C SER A 533 4.97 -31.42 14.55
N ALA A 534 4.74 -32.72 14.32
CA ALA A 534 4.98 -33.32 13.01
C ALA A 534 4.13 -32.67 11.90
N ASP A 535 2.91 -32.22 12.23
CA ASP A 535 2.04 -31.51 11.30
C ASP A 535 2.46 -30.06 11.02
N ALA A 536 3.18 -29.41 11.94
CA ALA A 536 3.68 -28.03 11.79
C ALA A 536 5.15 -27.92 11.36
N ALA A 537 5.87 -29.04 11.22
CA ALA A 537 7.26 -29.05 10.76
C ALA A 537 7.37 -28.45 9.34
N VAL A 538 8.13 -27.35 9.24
CA VAL A 538 8.32 -26.58 8.00
C VAL A 538 9.37 -27.25 7.13
N PRO A 539 9.08 -27.57 5.85
CA PRO A 539 10.04 -28.20 4.95
C PRO A 539 11.09 -27.20 4.46
N GLY A 540 12.21 -27.73 3.99
CA GLY A 540 13.20 -26.93 3.29
C GLY A 540 12.66 -26.38 1.97
N LEU A 541 12.94 -25.10 1.72
CA LEU A 541 12.75 -24.48 0.42
C LEU A 541 13.80 -25.01 -0.58
N LEU A 542 13.37 -25.40 -1.79
CA LEU A 542 14.20 -26.07 -2.81
C LEU A 542 14.32 -25.25 -4.10
N GLY A 543 15.53 -25.13 -4.66
CA GLY A 543 15.74 -24.55 -6.00
C GLY A 543 15.74 -23.02 -6.08
N PHE A 544 15.87 -22.32 -4.95
CA PHE A 544 15.84 -20.85 -4.87
C PHE A 544 17.10 -20.27 -4.22
N GLU A 545 18.25 -20.86 -4.50
CA GLU A 545 19.55 -20.40 -4.01
C GLU A 545 19.91 -19.04 -4.64
N VAL A 546 20.36 -18.09 -3.83
CA VAL A 546 20.75 -16.75 -4.31
C VAL A 546 22.28 -16.65 -4.36
N PRO A 547 22.89 -16.49 -5.54
CA PRO A 547 24.32 -16.23 -5.60
C PRO A 547 24.62 -14.87 -4.98
N ILE A 548 25.74 -14.77 -4.26
CA ILE A 548 26.24 -13.47 -3.78
C ILE A 548 26.62 -12.66 -5.03
N PRO A 549 25.97 -11.51 -5.30
CA PRO A 549 26.23 -10.74 -6.50
C PRO A 549 27.68 -10.23 -6.49
N ASP A 550 28.30 -10.03 -7.65
CA ASP A 550 29.68 -9.53 -7.74
C ASP A 550 29.86 -8.19 -7.03
N LYS A 551 28.83 -7.36 -7.07
CA LYS A 551 28.70 -6.10 -6.36
C LYS A 551 27.27 -5.95 -5.84
N ILE A 552 27.12 -5.43 -4.63
CA ILE A 552 25.79 -5.10 -4.06
C ILE A 552 25.45 -3.67 -4.50
N GLU A 553 24.33 -3.50 -5.19
CA GLU A 553 23.87 -2.19 -5.68
C GLU A 553 22.58 -1.72 -4.97
N SER A 554 21.91 -2.61 -4.24
CA SER A 554 20.71 -2.28 -3.48
C SER A 554 20.62 -3.02 -2.14
N LEU A 555 19.81 -2.47 -1.21
CA LEU A 555 19.46 -3.14 0.05
C LEU A 555 18.74 -4.47 -0.18
N GLY A 556 17.91 -4.57 -1.22
CA GLY A 556 17.17 -5.79 -1.53
C GLY A 556 18.09 -6.95 -1.94
N GLU A 557 19.14 -6.65 -2.71
CA GLU A 557 20.19 -7.63 -3.04
C GLU A 557 20.97 -8.06 -1.81
N ALA A 558 21.39 -7.11 -0.97
CA ALA A 558 22.09 -7.41 0.29
C ALA A 558 21.25 -8.29 1.21
N GLN A 559 19.96 -7.95 1.37
CA GLN A 559 19.03 -8.70 2.20
C GLN A 559 18.81 -10.12 1.66
N SER A 560 18.62 -10.25 0.35
CA SER A 560 18.44 -11.56 -0.30
C SER A 560 19.66 -12.46 -0.11
N ALA A 561 20.88 -11.89 -0.23
CA ALA A 561 22.12 -12.63 -0.05
C ALA A 561 22.32 -13.09 1.41
N ILE A 562 22.11 -12.23 2.41
CA ILE A 562 22.24 -12.66 3.81
C ILE A 562 21.16 -13.66 4.21
N ASP A 563 19.92 -13.49 3.74
CA ASP A 563 18.82 -14.41 4.06
C ASP A 563 19.11 -15.84 3.53
N ASP A 564 19.70 -15.95 2.34
CA ASP A 564 20.16 -17.22 1.77
C ASP A 564 21.30 -17.85 2.60
N LEU A 565 22.33 -17.05 2.93
CA LEU A 565 23.45 -17.52 3.77
C LEU A 565 22.98 -17.97 5.15
N MET A 566 22.03 -17.26 5.76
CA MET A 566 21.45 -17.62 7.04
C MET A 566 20.74 -18.97 6.99
N ILE A 567 20.02 -19.29 5.92
CA ILE A 567 19.40 -20.62 5.75
C ILE A 567 20.46 -21.71 5.78
N HIS A 568 21.50 -21.57 4.98
CA HIS A 568 22.52 -22.60 4.88
C HIS A 568 23.34 -22.72 6.17
N ALA A 569 23.60 -21.60 6.85
CA ALA A 569 24.23 -21.58 8.18
C ALA A 569 23.36 -22.31 9.22
N ILE A 570 22.05 -22.05 9.25
CA ILE A 570 21.13 -22.68 10.19
C ILE A 570 20.98 -24.18 9.91
N ARG A 571 20.86 -24.58 8.64
CA ARG A 571 20.82 -26.01 8.27
C ARG A 571 22.09 -26.73 8.70
N PHE A 572 23.25 -26.13 8.45
CA PHE A 572 24.54 -26.66 8.89
C PHE A 572 24.60 -26.82 10.42
N VAL A 573 24.21 -25.77 11.17
CA VAL A 573 24.19 -25.77 12.64
C VAL A 573 23.17 -26.78 13.20
N SER A 574 22.06 -27.02 12.49
CA SER A 574 21.02 -27.97 12.90
C SER A 574 21.34 -29.42 12.51
N GLY A 575 22.43 -29.66 11.78
CA GLY A 575 22.78 -30.97 11.24
C GLY A 575 21.87 -31.44 10.11
N GLU A 576 21.14 -30.52 9.48
CA GLU A 576 20.31 -30.78 8.31
C GLU A 576 21.17 -30.75 7.02
N PRO A 577 20.75 -31.46 5.96
CA PRO A 577 21.44 -31.39 4.67
C PRO A 577 21.53 -29.95 4.16
N THR A 578 22.75 -29.52 3.84
CA THR A 578 23.04 -28.21 3.23
C THR A 578 23.94 -28.41 2.01
N ALA A 579 23.79 -27.51 1.02
CA ALA A 579 24.60 -27.52 -0.19
C ALA A 579 26.06 -27.11 0.05
N PHE A 580 26.33 -26.42 1.15
CA PHE A 580 27.63 -25.83 1.46
C PHE A 580 28.25 -26.50 2.68
N ASP A 581 29.51 -26.89 2.56
CA ASP A 581 30.28 -27.31 3.72
C ASP A 581 30.71 -26.10 4.57
N ARG A 582 31.44 -26.39 5.65
CA ARG A 582 31.92 -25.37 6.57
C ARG A 582 32.81 -24.32 5.88
N GLN A 583 33.74 -24.75 5.03
CA GLN A 583 34.70 -23.88 4.37
C GLN A 583 34.00 -23.01 3.33
N ASP A 584 33.03 -23.57 2.61
CA ASP A 584 32.19 -22.84 1.66
C ASP A 584 31.40 -21.73 2.36
N LEU A 585 30.75 -22.04 3.49
CA LEU A 585 29.98 -21.08 4.27
C LEU A 585 30.86 -19.95 4.82
N GLU A 586 32.01 -20.28 5.41
CA GLU A 586 32.95 -19.29 5.93
C GLU A 586 33.46 -18.36 4.82
N THR A 587 33.75 -18.92 3.63
CA THR A 587 34.19 -18.14 2.46
C THR A 587 33.11 -17.19 1.96
N ARG A 588 31.88 -17.70 1.79
CA ARG A 588 30.73 -16.91 1.33
C ARG A 588 30.33 -15.82 2.31
N LEU A 589 30.34 -16.11 3.60
CA LEU A 589 30.13 -15.11 4.65
C LEU A 589 31.20 -14.01 4.55
N GLY A 590 32.47 -14.36 4.35
CA GLY A 590 33.55 -13.40 4.14
C GLY A 590 33.31 -12.49 2.92
N GLN A 591 32.94 -13.08 1.77
CA GLN A 591 32.62 -12.34 0.55
C GLN A 591 31.43 -11.39 0.75
N PHE A 592 30.38 -11.85 1.43
CA PHE A 592 29.23 -11.02 1.75
C PHE A 592 29.62 -9.82 2.62
N HIS A 593 30.43 -10.05 3.66
CA HIS A 593 30.88 -8.99 4.55
C HIS A 593 31.70 -7.91 3.83
N GLU A 594 32.63 -8.31 2.98
CA GLU A 594 33.44 -7.39 2.15
C GLU A 594 32.54 -6.53 1.26
N LYS A 595 31.69 -7.17 0.45
CA LYS A 595 30.79 -6.48 -0.48
C LYS A 595 29.77 -5.57 0.21
N LEU A 596 29.25 -6.00 1.36
CA LEU A 596 28.31 -5.17 2.12
C LEU A 596 29.00 -3.96 2.75
N THR A 597 30.26 -4.10 3.17
CA THR A 597 31.06 -2.99 3.70
C THR A 597 31.34 -1.96 2.59
N GLU A 598 31.72 -2.40 1.39
CA GLU A 598 31.88 -1.50 0.23
C GLU A 598 30.58 -0.76 -0.11
N PHE A 599 29.44 -1.47 -0.09
CA PHE A 599 28.13 -0.85 -0.31
C PHE A 599 27.81 0.18 0.77
N ASP A 600 28.02 -0.14 2.04
CA ASP A 600 27.82 0.80 3.15
C ASP A 600 28.67 2.07 3.00
N ASP A 601 29.95 1.93 2.67
CA ASP A 601 30.88 3.05 2.47
C ASP A 601 30.45 3.94 1.29
N SER A 602 29.75 3.39 0.30
CA SER A 602 29.22 4.14 -0.84
C SER A 602 28.00 4.99 -0.50
N LEU A 603 27.25 4.65 0.57
CA LEU A 603 26.03 5.36 0.95
C LEU A 603 26.33 6.61 1.80
N PRO A 604 25.66 7.75 1.55
CA PRO A 604 25.81 8.95 2.37
C PRO A 604 25.26 8.72 3.79
N GLN A 605 25.78 9.44 4.78
CA GLN A 605 25.33 9.31 6.18
C GLN A 605 23.85 9.71 6.37
N THR A 606 23.31 10.53 5.48
CA THR A 606 21.90 10.96 5.47
C THR A 606 20.94 9.81 5.14
N GLU A 607 21.41 8.72 4.53
CA GLU A 607 20.61 7.51 4.31
C GLU A 607 20.60 6.62 5.56
N SER A 608 20.11 7.19 6.67
CA SER A 608 20.16 6.54 7.99
C SER A 608 19.40 5.22 8.04
N ALA A 609 18.22 5.15 7.41
CA ALA A 609 17.41 3.93 7.34
C ALA A 609 18.17 2.77 6.67
N ALA A 610 18.82 3.04 5.54
CA ALA A 610 19.64 2.05 4.83
C ALA A 610 20.83 1.58 5.68
N LYS A 611 21.54 2.51 6.31
CA LYS A 611 22.69 2.18 7.18
C LYS A 611 22.28 1.41 8.43
N VAL A 612 21.10 1.68 9.00
CA VAL A 612 20.53 0.91 10.12
C VAL A 612 20.19 -0.52 9.68
N ALA A 613 19.64 -0.70 8.47
CA ALA A 613 19.40 -2.03 7.89
C ALA A 613 20.72 -2.81 7.70
N ILE A 614 21.77 -2.13 7.21
CA ILE A 614 23.12 -2.70 7.08
C ILE A 614 23.68 -3.16 8.43
N CYS A 615 23.56 -2.34 9.49
CA CYS A 615 23.96 -2.75 10.84
C CYS A 615 23.26 -4.04 11.27
N SER A 616 21.95 -4.16 11.04
CA SER A 616 21.19 -5.38 11.34
C SER A 616 21.69 -6.59 10.54
N MET A 617 22.00 -6.43 9.25
CA MET A 617 22.57 -7.51 8.42
C MET A 617 23.95 -7.95 8.89
N LEU A 618 24.84 -7.01 9.24
CA LEU A 618 26.17 -7.30 9.77
C LEU A 618 26.12 -8.00 11.13
N MET A 619 25.15 -7.64 11.98
CA MET A 619 24.92 -8.33 13.26
C MET A 619 24.48 -9.80 13.04
N ARG A 620 23.62 -10.07 12.04
CA ARG A 620 23.23 -11.43 11.64
C ARG A 620 24.43 -12.22 11.10
N PHE A 621 25.27 -11.58 10.29
CA PHE A 621 26.54 -12.16 9.81
C PHE A 621 27.46 -12.59 10.98
N GLU A 622 27.71 -11.71 11.96
CA GLU A 622 28.56 -12.05 13.11
C GLU A 622 27.97 -13.21 13.92
N MET A 623 26.66 -13.20 14.14
CA MET A 623 25.97 -14.30 14.83
C MET A 623 26.14 -15.63 14.09
N ALA A 624 25.92 -15.67 12.77
CA ALA A 624 26.08 -16.89 11.97
C ALA A 624 27.51 -17.42 11.99
N LYS A 625 28.50 -16.53 11.83
CA LYS A 625 29.92 -16.87 11.90
C LYS A 625 30.29 -17.53 13.22
N ILE A 626 29.83 -16.96 14.34
CA ILE A 626 30.06 -17.52 15.68
C ILE A 626 29.38 -18.89 15.82
N GLN A 627 28.13 -19.03 15.36
CA GLN A 627 27.39 -20.29 15.45
C GLN A 627 28.05 -21.41 14.65
N ILE A 628 28.50 -21.13 13.42
CA ILE A 628 29.22 -22.09 12.56
C ILE A 628 30.54 -22.51 13.20
N ASP A 629 31.34 -21.58 13.71
CA ASP A 629 32.65 -21.91 14.27
C ASP A 629 32.55 -22.62 15.65
N THR A 630 31.43 -22.47 16.35
CA THR A 630 31.22 -23.09 17.67
C THR A 630 30.37 -24.36 17.64
N ILE A 631 29.91 -24.80 16.46
CA ILE A 631 29.11 -26.02 16.34
C ILE A 631 29.88 -27.26 16.81
N GLY A 632 29.19 -28.20 17.45
CA GLY A 632 29.76 -29.46 17.94
C GLY A 632 30.63 -29.33 19.20
N GLY A 633 30.85 -28.12 19.71
CA GLY A 633 31.55 -27.91 20.98
C GLY A 633 30.75 -28.40 22.19
N LYS A 634 31.46 -28.97 23.18
CA LYS A 634 30.84 -29.57 24.39
C LYS A 634 30.66 -28.59 25.56
N THR A 635 31.41 -27.49 25.55
CA THR A 635 31.44 -26.48 26.63
C THR A 635 30.99 -25.12 26.12
N GLU A 636 30.37 -24.31 26.97
CA GLU A 636 29.96 -22.94 26.64
C GLU A 636 31.16 -21.98 26.59
N THR A 637 32.29 -22.28 27.24
CA THR A 637 33.57 -21.55 27.05
C THR A 637 34.05 -21.50 25.60
N ARG A 638 33.53 -22.36 24.71
CA ARG A 638 33.85 -22.30 23.28
C ARG A 638 33.55 -20.95 22.63
N PHE A 639 32.63 -20.16 23.19
CA PHE A 639 32.28 -18.83 22.69
C PHE A 639 33.35 -17.77 22.97
N ASP A 640 34.30 -18.02 23.88
CA ASP A 640 35.31 -17.02 24.28
C ASP A 640 36.27 -16.64 23.17
N LYS A 641 36.52 -17.57 22.22
CA LYS A 641 37.31 -17.28 21.03
C LYS A 641 36.68 -16.18 20.16
N HIS A 642 35.41 -15.84 20.42
CA HIS A 642 34.63 -14.85 19.70
C HIS A 642 34.22 -13.64 20.52
N VAL A 643 34.89 -13.32 21.62
CA VAL A 643 34.65 -12.07 22.37
C VAL A 643 34.70 -10.84 21.46
N GLU A 644 35.62 -10.83 20.48
CA GLU A 644 35.69 -9.75 19.48
C GLU A 644 34.47 -9.70 18.55
N GLY A 645 33.92 -10.86 18.17
CA GLY A 645 32.69 -10.92 17.38
C GLY A 645 31.51 -10.34 18.15
N PHE A 646 31.35 -10.72 19.42
CA PHE A 646 30.33 -10.12 20.28
C PHE A 646 30.51 -8.61 20.45
N ARG A 647 31.76 -8.13 20.58
CA ARG A 647 32.05 -6.68 20.65
C ARG A 647 31.63 -5.96 19.38
N ARG A 648 31.96 -6.49 18.19
CA ARG A 648 31.53 -5.92 16.90
C ARG A 648 30.01 -5.87 16.79
N THR A 649 29.29 -6.89 17.25
CA THR A 649 27.81 -6.87 17.28
C THR A 649 27.27 -5.71 18.13
N ILE A 650 27.89 -5.44 19.29
CA ILE A 650 27.50 -4.31 20.16
C ILE A 650 27.90 -2.95 19.56
N GLU A 651 29.04 -2.87 18.87
CA GLU A 651 29.43 -1.64 18.15
C GLU A 651 28.48 -1.31 17.01
N LEU A 652 28.00 -2.32 16.27
CA LEU A 652 26.96 -2.17 15.24
C LEU A 652 25.63 -1.69 15.83
N ALA A 653 25.23 -2.23 17.00
CA ALA A 653 24.05 -1.77 17.73
C ALA A 653 24.20 -0.29 18.15
N ARG A 654 25.36 0.08 18.70
CA ARG A 654 25.67 1.47 19.07
C ARG A 654 25.62 2.41 17.86
N ARG A 655 26.14 1.97 16.71
CA ARG A 655 26.05 2.71 15.45
C ARG A 655 24.60 2.89 14.99
N ALA A 656 23.78 1.83 15.03
CA ALA A 656 22.37 1.91 14.67
C ALA A 656 21.58 2.87 15.58
N SER A 657 21.86 2.82 16.89
CA SER A 657 21.32 3.76 17.89
C SER A 657 21.66 5.21 17.55
N TYR A 658 22.94 5.48 17.29
CA TYR A 658 23.41 6.80 16.90
C TYR A 658 22.73 7.32 15.64
N LEU A 659 22.62 6.49 14.60
CA LEU A 659 21.98 6.85 13.33
C LEU A 659 20.50 7.21 13.52
N ARG A 660 19.74 6.40 14.27
CA ARG A 660 18.32 6.68 14.56
C ARG A 660 18.10 7.97 15.35
N LYS A 661 19.00 8.27 16.30
CA LYS A 661 18.92 9.49 17.11
C LYS A 661 19.33 10.75 16.34
N THR A 662 20.29 10.63 15.42
CA THR A 662 20.86 11.77 14.68
C THR A 662 20.05 12.12 13.43
N TYR A 663 19.51 11.11 12.76
CA TYR A 663 18.75 11.22 11.52
C TYR A 663 17.45 10.43 11.66
N PRO A 664 16.48 10.96 12.43
CA PRO A 664 15.22 10.28 12.66
C PRO A 664 14.48 10.07 11.33
N ASP A 665 13.84 8.91 11.25
CA ASP A 665 13.00 8.51 10.13
C ASP A 665 11.57 9.05 10.36
N ASP A 666 10.87 9.43 9.29
CA ASP A 666 9.47 9.89 9.35
C ASP A 666 8.49 8.75 9.67
N ARG A 667 8.95 7.49 9.63
CA ARG A 667 8.14 6.31 9.98
C ARG A 667 7.70 6.32 11.45
N PRO A 668 6.49 5.80 11.75
CA PRO A 668 6.02 5.67 13.12
C PRO A 668 6.85 4.67 13.92
N HIS A 669 6.83 4.80 15.24
CA HIS A 669 7.52 3.85 16.12
C HIS A 669 6.83 2.48 16.10
N ALA A 670 7.59 1.46 15.72
CA ALA A 670 7.11 0.09 15.63
C ALA A 670 6.85 -0.51 17.03
N SER A 671 5.62 -0.95 17.28
CA SER A 671 5.26 -1.82 18.42
C SER A 671 5.46 -3.30 18.11
N PHE A 672 5.22 -3.67 16.85
CA PHE A 672 5.42 -4.99 16.30
C PHE A 672 6.05 -4.89 14.92
N THR A 673 7.01 -5.77 14.63
CA THR A 673 7.52 -6.05 13.29
C THR A 673 7.27 -7.51 12.94
N PHE A 674 6.84 -7.76 11.70
CA PHE A 674 6.69 -9.10 11.18
C PHE A 674 8.05 -9.78 11.00
N GLU A 675 9.00 -9.01 10.47
CA GLU A 675 10.38 -9.45 10.25
C GLU A 675 11.20 -9.37 11.54
N SER A 676 12.23 -10.22 11.63
CA SER A 676 13.19 -10.21 12.73
C SER A 676 14.26 -9.13 12.50
N GLY A 677 14.62 -8.41 13.57
CA GLY A 677 15.51 -7.26 13.53
C GLY A 677 16.67 -7.40 14.51
N PHE A 678 16.71 -6.53 15.51
CA PHE A 678 17.83 -6.41 16.44
C PHE A 678 17.73 -7.39 17.62
N LEU A 679 16.53 -7.90 17.90
CA LEU A 679 16.26 -8.65 19.12
C LEU A 679 17.02 -9.98 19.19
N SER A 680 17.06 -10.73 18.09
CA SER A 680 17.72 -12.05 18.04
C SER A 680 19.25 -11.96 18.23
N PRO A 681 20.01 -11.12 17.48
CA PRO A 681 21.44 -10.96 17.72
C PRO A 681 21.78 -10.45 19.12
N MET A 682 20.99 -9.53 19.68
CA MET A 682 21.19 -9.04 21.05
C MET A 682 20.96 -10.14 22.08
N SER A 683 19.92 -10.96 21.88
CA SER A 683 19.63 -12.12 22.74
C SER A 683 20.74 -13.15 22.67
N PHE A 684 21.31 -13.35 21.48
CA PHE A 684 22.47 -14.22 21.32
C PHE A 684 23.68 -13.71 22.12
N VAL A 685 24.00 -12.42 22.07
CA VAL A 685 25.08 -11.81 22.86
C VAL A 685 24.82 -11.97 24.37
N SER A 686 23.63 -11.60 24.85
CA SER A 686 23.29 -11.65 26.27
C SER A 686 23.36 -13.07 26.86
N ASN A 687 23.04 -14.09 26.05
CA ASN A 687 23.02 -15.48 26.49
C ASN A 687 24.38 -16.18 26.29
N LYS A 688 25.10 -15.93 25.18
CA LYS A 688 26.29 -16.69 24.80
C LYS A 688 27.62 -16.03 25.12
N CYS A 689 27.66 -14.70 25.25
CA CYS A 689 28.87 -14.03 25.72
C CYS A 689 29.08 -14.29 27.23
N ARG A 690 30.35 -14.33 27.67
CA ARG A 690 30.75 -14.41 29.09
C ARG A 690 31.21 -13.06 29.67
N ASP A 691 31.43 -12.06 28.82
CA ASP A 691 31.81 -10.71 29.23
C ASP A 691 30.60 -9.96 29.78
N LEU A 692 30.62 -9.63 31.08
CA LEU A 692 29.50 -9.00 31.75
C LEU A 692 29.09 -7.67 31.11
N LYS A 693 30.07 -6.85 30.69
CA LYS A 693 29.81 -5.54 30.11
C LYS A 693 29.07 -5.68 28.78
N LEU A 694 29.56 -6.52 27.87
CA LEU A 694 28.91 -6.74 26.58
C LEU A 694 27.50 -7.30 26.72
N ARG A 695 27.26 -8.17 27.73
CA ARG A 695 25.93 -8.74 27.99
C ARG A 695 24.94 -7.70 28.51
N LEU A 696 25.37 -6.79 29.38
CA LEU A 696 24.52 -5.70 29.89
C LEU A 696 24.21 -4.69 28.78
N GLU A 697 25.20 -4.32 27.96
CA GLU A 697 24.97 -3.47 26.78
C GLU A 697 23.98 -4.13 25.79
N ALA A 698 24.05 -5.46 25.62
CA ALA A 698 23.09 -6.19 24.80
C ALA A 698 21.65 -6.05 25.33
N LEU A 699 21.45 -6.15 26.65
CA LEU A 699 20.14 -5.97 27.27
C LEU A 699 19.59 -4.56 27.08
N GLU A 700 20.44 -3.54 27.18
CA GLU A 700 20.07 -2.14 26.93
C GLU A 700 19.62 -1.94 25.48
N PHE A 701 20.39 -2.44 24.51
CA PHE A 701 20.06 -2.32 23.10
C PHE A 701 18.84 -3.15 22.66
N MET A 702 18.46 -4.21 23.37
CA MET A 702 17.16 -4.87 23.14
C MET A 702 15.99 -3.91 23.36
N VAL A 703 16.08 -3.07 24.41
CA VAL A 703 15.02 -2.14 24.77
C VAL A 703 15.03 -0.91 23.84
N GLU A 704 16.22 -0.46 23.44
CA GLU A 704 16.36 0.75 22.63
C GLU A 704 16.11 0.53 21.12
N LEU A 705 16.55 -0.61 20.56
CA LEU A 705 16.56 -0.80 19.11
C LEU A 705 15.48 -1.73 18.56
N ALA A 706 15.11 -2.76 19.30
CA ALA A 706 14.12 -3.71 18.82
C ALA A 706 12.70 -3.14 18.99
N ALA A 707 11.79 -3.54 18.10
CA ALA A 707 10.37 -3.37 18.39
C ALA A 707 10.02 -4.23 19.63
N PRO A 708 9.07 -3.80 20.47
CA PRO A 708 8.62 -4.59 21.63
C PRO A 708 8.31 -6.06 21.28
N LYS A 709 7.86 -6.32 20.05
CA LYS A 709 7.74 -7.65 19.49
C LYS A 709 8.30 -7.71 18.05
N GLU A 710 9.17 -8.69 17.80
CA GLU A 710 9.71 -9.03 16.48
C GLU A 710 9.35 -10.48 16.16
N GLY A 711 8.46 -10.69 15.21
CA GLY A 711 7.88 -11.99 14.91
C GLY A 711 7.21 -12.62 16.14
N PHE A 712 7.68 -13.79 16.57
CA PHE A 712 7.21 -14.47 17.78
C PHE A 712 7.96 -14.10 19.06
N THR A 713 9.10 -13.42 18.94
CA THR A 713 9.91 -13.03 20.08
C THR A 713 9.50 -11.66 20.57
N ASP A 714 9.54 -11.45 21.89
CA ASP A 714 9.26 -10.16 22.50
C ASP A 714 10.38 -9.74 23.44
N VAL A 715 10.64 -8.42 23.47
CA VAL A 715 11.68 -7.81 24.30
C VAL A 715 11.44 -8.16 25.76
N GLY A 716 10.19 -8.12 26.22
CA GLY A 716 9.83 -8.41 27.60
C GLY A 716 10.32 -9.78 28.07
N THR A 717 10.16 -10.81 27.24
CA THR A 717 10.55 -12.19 27.53
C THR A 717 12.06 -12.37 27.44
N LEU A 718 12.68 -11.97 26.32
CA LEU A 718 14.10 -12.21 26.08
C LEU A 718 15.00 -11.37 26.99
N TYR A 719 14.59 -10.15 27.33
CA TYR A 719 15.28 -9.32 28.33
C TYR A 719 15.29 -10.01 29.70
N ARG A 720 14.14 -10.51 30.17
CA ARG A 720 14.02 -11.18 31.48
C ARG A 720 14.84 -12.46 31.53
N ILE A 721 14.86 -13.24 30.46
CA ILE A 721 15.68 -14.46 30.35
C ILE A 721 17.16 -14.08 30.39
N GLY A 722 17.60 -13.15 29.54
CA GLY A 722 19.00 -12.72 29.48
C GLY A 722 19.48 -12.13 30.81
N ARG A 723 18.68 -11.26 31.44
CA ARG A 723 18.95 -10.72 32.78
C ARG A 723 19.09 -11.82 33.81
N ARG A 724 18.16 -12.78 33.84
CA ARG A 724 18.18 -13.88 34.80
C ARG A 724 19.39 -14.80 34.61
N SER A 725 19.76 -15.08 33.36
CA SER A 725 20.97 -15.82 33.04
C SER A 725 22.23 -15.10 33.53
N ILE A 726 22.31 -13.78 33.34
CA ILE A 726 23.44 -12.97 33.84
C ILE A 726 23.52 -13.02 35.38
N GLU A 727 22.42 -12.76 36.08
CA GLU A 727 22.35 -12.78 37.55
C GLU A 727 22.87 -14.11 38.12
N VAL A 728 22.41 -15.23 37.54
CA VAL A 728 22.74 -16.58 38.01
C VAL A 728 24.18 -16.94 37.68
N GLU A 729 24.63 -16.68 36.45
CA GLU A 729 25.97 -17.09 36.01
C GLU A 729 27.08 -16.30 36.70
N HIS A 730 26.87 -14.98 36.86
CA HIS A 730 27.85 -14.09 37.49
C HIS A 730 27.69 -14.00 39.03
N GLY A 731 26.61 -14.56 39.59
CA GLY A 731 26.33 -14.48 41.03
C GLY A 731 26.04 -13.05 41.50
N ILE A 732 25.33 -12.26 40.70
CA ILE A 732 25.02 -10.85 40.96
C ILE A 732 23.51 -10.61 41.06
N SER A 733 23.13 -9.46 41.61
CA SER A 733 21.74 -8.96 41.61
C SER A 733 21.66 -7.69 40.78
N LEU A 734 20.72 -7.64 39.83
CA LEU A 734 20.44 -6.46 39.00
C LEU A 734 19.17 -5.73 39.45
N ILE A 735 18.66 -6.01 40.65
CA ILE A 735 17.38 -5.47 41.15
C ILE A 735 17.47 -3.96 41.46
N ASP A 736 18.57 -3.46 41.99
CA ASP A 736 18.68 -2.06 42.45
C ASP A 736 19.42 -1.13 41.47
N GLY A 737 19.90 -1.66 40.34
CA GLY A 737 20.65 -0.91 39.34
C GLY A 737 22.02 -0.40 39.82
N THR A 738 22.53 -0.92 40.95
CA THR A 738 23.79 -0.44 41.54
C THR A 738 25.00 -0.78 40.69
N ILE A 739 25.03 -1.98 40.11
CA ILE A 739 26.12 -2.47 39.25
C ILE A 739 26.17 -1.72 37.92
N GLU A 740 25.01 -1.38 37.36
CA GLU A 740 24.88 -0.69 36.07
C GLU A 740 25.37 0.78 36.15
N LYS A 741 25.36 1.37 37.36
CA LYS A 741 25.77 2.77 37.61
C LYS A 741 27.24 2.95 38.04
N ASP A 742 27.99 1.87 38.25
CA ASP A 742 29.42 1.91 38.61
C ASP A 742 30.29 1.22 37.55
N PRO A 743 30.83 1.96 36.56
CA PRO A 743 31.72 1.42 35.53
C PRO A 743 32.99 0.76 36.09
N GLY A 744 33.45 1.17 37.28
CA GLY A 744 34.62 0.62 37.95
C GLY A 744 34.33 -0.72 38.65
N ALA A 745 33.07 -1.05 38.91
CA ALA A 745 32.65 -2.35 39.41
C ALA A 745 32.65 -3.43 38.31
N LEU A 746 32.28 -3.07 37.07
CA LEU A 746 32.21 -3.99 35.92
C LEU A 746 33.58 -4.61 35.57
N ALA A 747 34.66 -3.83 35.68
CA ALA A 747 36.02 -4.28 35.39
C ALA A 747 36.58 -5.32 36.39
N LYS A 748 35.88 -5.55 37.51
CA LYS A 748 36.31 -6.48 38.57
C LYS A 748 35.73 -7.88 38.42
N PHE A 749 34.77 -8.09 37.51
CA PHE A 749 34.13 -9.39 37.32
C PHE A 749 34.92 -10.25 36.34
N SER A 750 35.26 -11.48 36.75
CA SER A 750 35.82 -12.49 35.87
C SER A 750 34.73 -13.16 35.03
N PHE A 751 35.12 -13.83 33.95
CA PHE A 751 34.21 -14.68 33.20
C PHE A 751 33.61 -15.77 34.12
N PRO A 752 32.29 -16.02 34.04
CA PRO A 752 31.65 -17.06 34.83
C PRO A 752 32.25 -18.43 34.48
N PRO A 753 32.46 -19.30 35.47
CA PRO A 753 33.02 -20.62 35.24
C PRO A 753 32.05 -21.51 34.46
N GLU A 754 32.56 -22.55 33.80
CA GLU A 754 31.80 -23.39 32.87
C GLU A 754 30.58 -24.03 33.53
N GLU A 755 30.72 -24.52 34.75
CA GLU A 755 29.67 -25.19 35.53
C GLU A 755 28.48 -24.28 35.87
N ASN A 756 28.68 -22.96 35.84
CA ASN A 756 27.61 -22.00 36.06
C ASN A 756 26.88 -21.64 34.76
N ARG A 757 27.46 -21.93 33.59
CA ARG A 757 26.93 -21.51 32.29
C ARG A 757 25.66 -22.25 31.93
N MET A 758 24.70 -21.49 31.41
CA MET A 758 23.48 -22.01 30.81
C MET A 758 23.73 -22.26 29.33
N PHE A 759 23.52 -23.49 28.87
CA PHE A 759 23.68 -23.83 27.47
C PHE A 759 22.39 -23.63 26.65
N ALA A 760 21.23 -23.62 27.31
CA ALA A 760 19.95 -23.32 26.68
C ALA A 760 18.91 -22.84 27.71
N ALA A 761 17.91 -22.09 27.23
CA ALA A 761 16.76 -21.68 28.03
C ALA A 761 15.45 -21.86 27.22
N PRO A 762 14.98 -23.10 26.97
CA PRO A 762 13.73 -23.32 26.24
C PRO A 762 12.56 -22.57 26.87
N ILE A 763 11.80 -21.89 26.03
CA ILE A 763 10.68 -21.03 26.40
C ILE A 763 9.38 -21.79 26.09
N ASP A 764 8.49 -21.85 27.07
CA ASP A 764 7.09 -22.13 26.80
C ASP A 764 6.46 -20.85 26.22
N HIS A 765 6.11 -20.91 24.94
CA HIS A 765 5.64 -19.75 24.20
C HIS A 765 4.20 -19.37 24.55
N GLU A 766 3.49 -20.19 25.31
CA GLU A 766 2.19 -19.87 25.87
C GLU A 766 2.31 -18.86 27.02
N LEU A 767 1.58 -17.74 26.94
CA LEU A 767 1.51 -16.76 28.02
C LEU A 767 0.30 -17.06 28.91
N TYR A 768 0.55 -17.63 30.08
CA TYR A 768 -0.49 -18.00 31.03
C TYR A 768 -1.07 -16.78 31.75
N VAL A 769 -2.40 -16.72 31.80
CA VAL A 769 -3.16 -15.66 32.49
C VAL A 769 -3.63 -16.17 33.84
N ILE A 770 -3.10 -15.61 34.92
CA ILE A 770 -3.50 -15.95 36.30
C ILE A 770 -4.36 -14.83 36.87
N LYS A 771 -5.57 -15.15 37.32
CA LYS A 771 -6.37 -14.25 38.15
C LYS A 771 -5.99 -14.48 39.61
N ASN A 772 -5.49 -13.44 40.27
CA ASN A 772 -5.12 -13.47 41.68
C ASN A 772 -6.37 -13.31 42.57
N GLU A 773 -6.27 -13.71 43.83
CA GLU A 773 -7.38 -13.61 44.80
C GLU A 773 -7.83 -12.17 45.06
N ASP A 774 -6.94 -11.19 44.86
CA ASP A 774 -7.22 -9.75 44.98
C ASP A 774 -7.90 -9.15 43.73
N GLY A 775 -8.21 -9.97 42.72
CA GLY A 775 -8.82 -9.56 41.46
C GLY A 775 -7.84 -9.03 40.40
N THR A 776 -6.55 -8.92 40.73
CA THR A 776 -5.52 -8.53 39.75
C THR A 776 -5.18 -9.70 38.81
N THR A 777 -4.61 -9.39 37.64
CA THR A 777 -4.21 -10.41 36.66
C THR A 777 -2.69 -10.40 36.50
N THR A 778 -2.05 -11.55 36.73
CA THR A 778 -0.62 -11.77 36.49
C THR A 778 -0.43 -12.59 35.23
N TYR A 779 0.49 -12.16 34.37
CA TYR A 779 0.90 -12.90 33.19
C TYR A 779 2.23 -13.59 33.46
N ARG A 780 2.32 -14.89 33.14
CA ARG A 780 3.55 -15.67 33.32
C ARG A 780 3.89 -16.51 32.11
N ARG A 781 5.19 -16.67 31.83
CA ARG A 781 5.73 -17.71 30.94
C ARG A 781 6.58 -18.68 31.75
N ASN A 782 6.65 -19.93 31.30
CA ASN A 782 7.53 -20.94 31.87
C ASN A 782 8.83 -20.99 31.05
N VAL A 783 9.97 -20.97 31.73
CA VAL A 783 11.30 -21.08 31.10
C VAL A 783 12.08 -22.17 31.80
N SER A 784 12.69 -23.06 31.03
CA SER A 784 13.57 -24.12 31.57
C SER A 784 15.03 -23.72 31.37
N PHE A 785 15.72 -23.29 32.42
CA PHE A 785 17.15 -23.01 32.34
C PHE A 785 17.95 -24.31 32.39
N LEU A 786 18.70 -24.60 31.32
CA LEU A 786 19.49 -25.82 31.19
C LEU A 786 20.97 -25.52 31.40
N SER A 787 21.58 -26.23 32.35
CA SER A 787 23.02 -26.17 32.65
C SER A 787 23.63 -27.57 32.65
N ARG A 788 24.96 -27.64 32.58
CA ARG A 788 25.72 -28.90 32.71
C ARG A 788 26.63 -28.82 33.92
N ASN A 789 26.61 -29.86 34.75
CA ASN A 789 27.59 -30.00 35.82
C ASN A 789 28.96 -30.47 35.27
N ALA A 790 29.96 -30.56 36.13
CA ALA A 790 31.32 -30.96 35.76
C ALA A 790 31.41 -32.35 35.10
N GLU A 791 30.49 -33.26 35.44
CA GLU A 791 30.39 -34.59 34.84
C GLU A 791 29.63 -34.61 33.50
N GLY A 792 29.15 -33.46 33.01
CA GLY A 792 28.40 -33.32 31.75
C GLY A 792 26.92 -33.67 31.84
N THR A 793 26.41 -33.96 33.04
CA THR A 793 25.00 -34.23 33.32
C THR A 793 24.19 -32.96 33.15
N VAL A 794 23.11 -33.03 32.38
CA VAL A 794 22.21 -31.90 32.15
C VAL A 794 21.25 -31.76 33.33
N SER A 795 21.22 -30.57 33.94
CA SER A 795 20.19 -30.17 34.90
C SER A 795 19.23 -29.16 34.27
N SER A 796 17.95 -29.29 34.60
CA SER A 796 16.90 -28.35 34.18
C SER A 796 16.31 -27.67 35.41
N ARG A 797 16.28 -26.34 35.40
CA ARG A 797 15.63 -25.51 36.43
C ARG A 797 14.48 -24.73 35.80
N GLN A 798 13.25 -25.10 36.14
CA GLN A 798 12.06 -24.38 35.68
C GLN A 798 11.84 -23.13 36.54
N GLU A 799 11.62 -22.00 35.89
CA GLU A 799 11.28 -20.74 36.53
C GLU A 799 10.10 -20.07 35.81
N TYR A 800 9.29 -19.34 36.59
CA TYR A 800 8.23 -18.50 36.05
C TYR A 800 8.75 -17.08 35.91
N ILE A 801 8.76 -16.56 34.68
CA ILE A 801 8.96 -15.14 34.45
C ILE A 801 7.60 -14.44 34.45
N THR A 802 7.50 -13.33 35.17
CA THR A 802 6.27 -12.54 35.29
C THR A 802 6.47 -11.15 34.70
N ASP A 803 5.34 -10.53 34.36
CA ASP A 803 5.33 -9.17 33.81
C ASP A 803 5.84 -8.14 34.86
N GLN A 804 5.62 -8.38 36.16
CA GLN A 804 6.14 -7.54 37.23
C GLN A 804 7.66 -7.71 37.36
N ILE A 805 8.41 -6.64 37.13
CA ILE A 805 9.86 -6.60 37.39
C ILE A 805 10.09 -5.89 38.73
N SER A 806 10.83 -6.54 39.64
CA SER A 806 11.36 -5.87 40.83
C SER A 806 12.60 -5.05 40.46
N GLY A 807 12.57 -3.74 40.70
CA GLY A 807 13.74 -2.86 40.58
C GLY A 807 13.55 -1.52 39.86
N MET A 808 14.46 -0.56 40.10
CA MET A 808 14.38 0.81 39.57
C MET A 808 14.78 0.98 38.09
N VAL A 809 15.54 0.04 37.49
CA VAL A 809 16.08 0.19 36.12
C VAL A 809 15.13 -0.33 35.03
N SER A 810 13.93 -0.76 35.45
CA SER A 810 12.98 -1.48 34.60
C SER A 810 11.89 -0.64 33.91
N GLN A 811 11.90 0.69 34.06
CA GLN A 811 10.73 1.51 33.69
C GLN A 811 10.40 1.54 32.18
N ASN A 812 11.38 1.21 31.33
CA ASN A 812 11.22 1.25 29.87
C ASN A 812 11.14 -0.14 29.22
N VAL A 813 11.22 -1.23 30.00
CA VAL A 813 11.13 -2.59 29.46
C VAL A 813 9.66 -2.88 29.13
N PRO A 814 9.32 -3.23 27.87
CA PRO A 814 7.96 -3.61 27.53
C PRO A 814 7.47 -4.81 28.36
N CYS A 815 6.17 -4.86 28.59
CA CYS A 815 5.55 -6.06 29.11
C CYS A 815 5.73 -7.21 28.11
N MET A 816 5.79 -8.46 28.59
CA MET A 816 5.74 -9.63 27.71
C MET A 816 4.43 -9.66 26.92
N ARG A 817 3.41 -8.93 27.40
CA ARG A 817 2.08 -8.86 26.84
C ARG A 817 1.85 -7.77 25.80
N CYS A 818 2.53 -6.64 25.84
CA CYS A 818 2.17 -5.52 24.97
C CYS A 818 3.33 -4.57 24.77
N ALA A 819 3.15 -3.60 23.88
CA ALA A 819 4.16 -2.58 23.61
C ALA A 819 4.41 -1.64 24.80
N LYS A 820 3.46 -1.53 25.74
CA LYS A 820 3.57 -0.63 26.89
C LYS A 820 4.52 -1.20 27.95
N SER A 821 5.39 -0.36 28.48
CA SER A 821 6.07 -0.62 29.74
C SER A 821 5.10 -0.47 30.92
N MET A 822 5.43 -1.07 32.05
CA MET A 822 4.60 -1.05 33.27
C MET A 822 5.01 0.06 34.23
#